data_AF-A0A971QF43-F1
#
_entry.id   AF-A0A971QF43-F1
#
_cell.length_a   1.000
_cell.length_b   1.000
_cell.length_c   1.000
_cell.angle_alpha   90.00
_cell.angle_beta   90.00
_cell.angle_gamma   90.00
#
_symmetry.space_group_name_H-M   'P 1'
#
loop_
_entity.id
_entity.type
_entity.pdbx_description
1 polymer ?
#
loop_
_entity_poly.entity_id
_entity_poly.type
_entity_poly.pdbx_seq_one_letter_code
_entity_poly.pdbx_strand_id
1 'polypeptide(L)'
;MRHHHAFILAAVAFPLLCSGAATAAPANSAGAETFQFDNDLASISVNEAGQMIALIDRSSGTDYLDHSQPRPLAYASVAGKTHPVTHAEKQDDRLRLTFGETGATAELKVTAAEHYFVMELLAASADHAHSIDLINVPLTLKGIPNEAVAACAMALNLQTNVHIVPQPSGRLQATAYAKLGFAGAKVAVVMCPQARLREVMKEVVSAADELPKTRIGGPWALDSAANQGSYILECTGNVGEEQIDRWIHMLHELGISQLDFHCGRSFRFGDYTPHPEVYPRGIASVRAMTDKLHAASMLAGFHTYAFFIAKDSPFVTPVPREGLAFDATYTLAETLPADAATVPVLESTAEASAITGFFIHNSVTLRIGDELIIYKAVRKDTPFGFIECQRGAYGTKPAVHPAGEKVYHLKECFGLFVPDPDGPLWNDVIARTAEVYNDGGFDMIYLDALDGSNIHRGNEWAWYYGSKFAFELANRLKKPAIFEMSTFHHHLWYVRSRMGAWDCPARAPKPFIEIHRIVNRSCRDMFLPAHLGWWAIFDWQGIQPERTTPDVIEYLGTRCIADGCGLSFPVGFTPDAYENSPNIQRLGKIVRQYEDLRRANTVPDPVRQRLGTRGEEFTLVTPADPDTGLPVFRPIRYDKHKITQIDTGGSTWTVANHFGEQPISLRIEALLSAAEYDSPDSSIIEDFSEPAAFDQQRLAEGVTMRLDKADGSDKAVATLVSSRAAQGTAGSWAMVGRKHDPSINLANKGLGLWVHGDGSNAVLNVQIKSPAHAFGGVCDRYARIDFQGWRYIELIEPESDDIVNHGWPYMPHRDEWARIATGLMGYAYPAFHYHVMYHQIESVNLWYGDLPADGTTCRLSPIKALPLLHCRLSNPSVSIGGETITFPVELESGQYLEFRSPDDCQVIGPKGDVVAKVAPTGAVPRLAAGDNTIRFAAQTLTGPHPRAAVTVISQGDPLRAP
;
A
#
# COMPACT_ATOMS: atom_id res chain seq x y z
N MET A 1 -10.57 6.79 -12.33
CA MET A 1 -10.93 6.79 -10.90
C MET A 1 -12.03 7.82 -10.62
N ARG A 2 -13.30 7.42 -10.68
CA ARG A 2 -14.37 8.15 -9.98
C ARG A 2 -14.54 7.43 -8.65
N HIS A 3 -14.05 8.04 -7.58
CA HIS A 3 -14.30 7.57 -6.23
C HIS A 3 -15.79 7.75 -5.92
N HIS A 4 -16.50 6.65 -5.75
CA HIS A 4 -17.71 6.64 -4.92
C HIS A 4 -17.26 6.26 -3.50
N HIS A 5 -16.91 7.28 -2.72
CA HIS A 5 -17.14 7.25 -1.29
C HIS A 5 -18.56 7.76 -1.08
N ALA A 6 -19.44 6.87 -0.65
CA ALA A 6 -20.73 7.25 -0.11
C ALA A 6 -20.95 6.47 1.18
N PHE A 7 -21.16 7.27 2.23
CA PHE A 7 -21.69 6.95 3.57
C PHE A 7 -20.74 6.29 4.57
N ILE A 8 -20.25 7.09 5.52
CA ILE A 8 -20.73 7.13 6.91
C ILE A 8 -20.12 8.39 7.58
N LEU A 9 -20.93 9.41 7.86
CA LEU A 9 -20.72 10.41 8.91
C LEU A 9 -21.96 11.31 9.02
N ALA A 10 -22.80 11.05 10.02
CA ALA A 10 -23.64 12.07 10.66
C ALA A 10 -24.15 11.53 12.00
N ALA A 11 -23.61 12.05 13.10
CA ALA A 11 -24.30 12.09 14.38
C ALA A 11 -23.80 13.30 15.16
N VAL A 12 -24.68 14.27 15.44
CA VAL A 12 -25.04 14.75 16.79
C VAL A 12 -25.91 16.03 16.73
N ALA A 13 -26.99 15.97 17.53
CA ALA A 13 -27.81 17.02 18.16
C ALA A 13 -28.76 17.92 17.34
N PHE A 14 -30.07 17.81 17.62
CA PHE A 14 -30.92 18.82 18.29
C PHE A 14 -32.36 18.24 18.57
N PRO A 15 -33.23 18.91 19.36
CA PRO A 15 -33.79 18.38 20.62
C PRO A 15 -35.21 17.77 20.50
N LEU A 16 -35.61 17.18 21.63
CA LEU A 16 -36.95 16.68 21.97
C LEU A 16 -38.12 17.46 21.35
N LEU A 17 -39.05 16.72 20.73
CA LEU A 17 -40.49 17.01 20.79
C LEU A 17 -41.25 15.69 20.91
N CYS A 18 -41.90 15.53 22.06
CA CYS A 18 -42.71 14.38 22.45
C CYS A 18 -43.94 14.21 21.56
N SER A 19 -44.19 12.98 21.11
CA SER A 19 -45.56 12.47 20.92
C SER A 19 -45.58 10.99 21.28
N GLY A 20 -46.37 10.68 22.32
CA GLY A 20 -46.44 9.35 22.90
C GLY A 20 -47.21 8.37 22.01
N ALA A 21 -46.61 7.21 21.80
CA ALA A 21 -47.34 5.97 21.58
C ALA A 21 -46.82 4.96 22.62
N ALA A 22 -47.74 4.46 23.45
CA ALA A 22 -47.44 3.59 24.58
C ALA A 22 -46.70 2.33 24.13
N THR A 23 -45.55 2.07 24.76
CA THR A 23 -44.83 0.81 24.66
C THR A 23 -45.59 -0.25 25.44
N ALA A 24 -46.13 -1.25 24.74
CA ALA A 24 -46.47 -2.52 25.36
C ALA A 24 -45.17 -3.29 25.59
N ALA A 25 -44.88 -3.61 26.84
CA ALA A 25 -43.78 -4.51 27.21
C ALA A 25 -43.98 -5.88 26.55
N PRO A 26 -42.93 -6.57 26.06
CA PRO A 26 -43.10 -7.94 25.61
C PRO A 26 -43.36 -8.82 26.84
N ALA A 27 -44.53 -9.45 26.83
CA ALA A 27 -44.84 -10.53 27.75
C ALA A 27 -43.83 -11.67 27.55
N ASN A 28 -43.29 -12.20 28.65
CA ASN A 28 -42.62 -13.49 28.67
C ASN A 28 -43.56 -14.55 28.08
N SER A 29 -43.35 -14.94 26.82
CA SER A 29 -44.00 -16.12 26.24
C SER A 29 -43.19 -17.35 26.63
N ALA A 30 -43.48 -17.87 27.83
CA ALA A 30 -43.23 -19.27 28.14
C ALA A 30 -44.08 -20.12 27.18
N GLY A 31 -43.44 -20.71 26.17
CA GLY A 31 -44.10 -21.59 25.20
C GLY A 31 -43.52 -21.65 23.78
N ALA A 32 -42.53 -20.81 23.41
CA ALA A 32 -41.93 -20.88 22.08
C ALA A 32 -40.98 -22.09 21.96
N GLU A 33 -41.15 -22.91 20.93
CA GLU A 33 -40.24 -24.02 20.63
C GLU A 33 -38.81 -23.47 20.40
N THR A 34 -37.84 -24.12 21.04
CA THR A 34 -36.43 -23.75 20.98
C THR A 34 -35.65 -24.86 20.29
N PHE A 35 -34.99 -24.50 19.20
CA PHE A 35 -34.12 -25.38 18.42
C PHE A 35 -32.69 -25.22 18.92
N GLN A 36 -32.26 -26.15 19.77
CA GLN A 36 -30.91 -26.18 20.35
C GLN A 36 -29.99 -27.13 19.58
N PHE A 37 -28.75 -26.68 19.39
CA PHE A 37 -27.64 -27.45 18.82
C PHE A 37 -26.42 -27.30 19.73
N ASP A 38 -25.81 -28.43 20.10
CA ASP A 38 -24.74 -28.48 21.08
C ASP A 38 -23.51 -29.20 20.52
N ASN A 39 -22.33 -28.66 20.80
CA ASN A 39 -21.06 -29.38 20.69
C ASN A 39 -20.31 -29.31 22.03
N ASP A 40 -19.06 -29.76 22.11
CA ASP A 40 -18.36 -29.85 23.40
C ASP A 40 -17.98 -28.48 23.98
N LEU A 41 -17.92 -27.42 23.18
CA LEU A 41 -17.46 -26.08 23.59
C LEU A 41 -18.58 -25.05 23.66
N ALA A 42 -19.61 -25.19 22.84
CA ALA A 42 -20.62 -24.16 22.65
C ALA A 42 -22.01 -24.75 22.41
N SER A 43 -23.01 -23.90 22.63
CA SER A 43 -24.43 -24.19 22.36
C SER A 43 -25.05 -23.03 21.57
N ILE A 44 -25.79 -23.35 20.51
CA ILE A 44 -26.58 -22.39 19.72
C ILE A 44 -28.06 -22.71 19.90
N SER A 45 -28.87 -21.68 20.17
CA SER A 45 -30.33 -21.82 20.28
C SER A 45 -31.05 -20.81 19.38
N VAL A 46 -32.04 -21.28 18.62
CA VAL A 46 -32.90 -20.48 17.74
C VAL A 46 -34.36 -20.75 18.09
N ASN A 47 -35.23 -19.74 18.06
CA ASN A 47 -36.67 -19.91 18.31
C ASN A 47 -37.50 -19.95 17.02
N GLU A 48 -38.80 -20.24 17.14
CA GLU A 48 -39.77 -20.25 16.02
C GLU A 48 -39.89 -18.93 15.24
N ALA A 49 -39.47 -17.79 15.81
CA ALA A 49 -39.42 -16.51 15.10
C ALA A 49 -38.15 -16.35 14.25
N GLY A 50 -37.28 -17.38 14.22
CA GLY A 50 -35.98 -17.34 13.57
C GLY A 50 -34.98 -16.44 14.27
N GLN A 51 -35.22 -16.04 15.53
CA GLN A 51 -34.24 -15.29 16.31
C GLN A 51 -33.24 -16.26 16.93
N MET A 52 -31.95 -15.94 16.84
CA MET A 52 -30.96 -16.55 17.71
C MET A 52 -31.21 -16.02 19.12
N ILE A 53 -31.40 -16.92 20.07
CA ILE A 53 -31.74 -16.57 21.46
C ILE A 53 -30.58 -16.82 22.43
N ALA A 54 -29.62 -17.66 22.06
CA ALA A 54 -28.42 -17.90 22.84
C ALA A 54 -27.25 -18.37 21.96
N LEU A 55 -26.04 -17.91 22.29
CA LEU A 55 -24.76 -18.45 21.83
C LEU A 55 -23.85 -18.58 23.07
N ILE A 56 -23.83 -19.77 23.65
CA ILE A 56 -23.27 -20.00 24.99
C ILE A 56 -21.92 -20.70 24.90
N ASP A 57 -20.90 -20.17 25.57
CA ASP A 57 -19.70 -20.93 25.91
C ASP A 57 -20.04 -21.92 27.03
N ARG A 58 -19.95 -23.22 26.74
CA ARG A 58 -20.35 -24.28 27.68
C ARG A 58 -19.43 -24.39 28.88
N SER A 59 -18.19 -23.89 28.78
CA SER A 59 -17.25 -23.96 29.89
C SER A 59 -17.59 -22.96 31.01
N SER A 60 -18.00 -21.74 30.64
CA SER A 60 -18.40 -20.70 31.61
C SER A 60 -19.91 -20.59 31.82
N GLY A 61 -20.72 -21.09 30.88
CA GLY A 61 -22.16 -20.85 30.83
C GLY A 61 -22.54 -19.43 30.37
N THR A 62 -21.56 -18.64 29.90
CA THR A 62 -21.79 -17.26 29.47
C THR A 62 -22.40 -17.23 28.06
N ASP A 63 -23.48 -16.46 27.90
CA ASP A 63 -24.04 -16.13 26.59
C ASP A 63 -23.33 -14.92 26.01
N TYR A 64 -22.81 -15.07 24.79
CA TYR A 64 -22.06 -14.03 24.09
C TYR A 64 -22.86 -13.35 22.99
N LEU A 65 -24.14 -13.69 22.82
CA LEU A 65 -25.01 -13.01 21.88
C LEU A 65 -25.33 -11.58 22.35
N ASP A 66 -25.36 -10.58 21.47
CA ASP A 66 -25.69 -9.20 21.87
C ASP A 66 -27.21 -8.98 21.96
N HIS A 67 -27.77 -9.13 23.16
CA HIS A 67 -29.19 -8.94 23.44
C HIS A 67 -29.71 -7.50 23.25
N SER A 68 -28.83 -6.51 23.07
CA SER A 68 -29.24 -5.11 22.87
C SER A 68 -29.67 -4.81 21.43
N GLN A 69 -29.42 -5.73 20.50
CA GLN A 69 -29.72 -5.59 19.08
C GLN A 69 -30.74 -6.63 18.59
N PRO A 70 -31.39 -6.41 17.44
CA PRO A 70 -32.12 -7.46 16.74
C PRO A 70 -31.19 -8.62 16.37
N ARG A 71 -31.65 -9.86 16.54
CA ARG A 71 -30.83 -11.07 16.34
C ARG A 71 -31.54 -12.12 15.47
N PRO A 72 -32.10 -11.74 14.30
CA PRO A 72 -32.52 -12.75 13.35
C PRO A 72 -31.30 -13.61 12.97
N LEU A 73 -31.50 -14.92 12.89
CA LEU A 73 -30.45 -15.85 12.46
C LEU A 73 -29.93 -15.46 11.08
N ALA A 74 -30.83 -15.06 10.18
CA ALA A 74 -30.55 -14.81 8.77
C ALA A 74 -31.38 -13.64 8.21
N TYR A 75 -30.90 -13.06 7.12
CA TYR A 75 -31.61 -12.10 6.29
C TYR A 75 -31.64 -12.57 4.83
N ALA A 76 -32.67 -12.14 4.08
CA ALA A 76 -32.74 -12.27 2.63
C ALA A 76 -32.77 -10.88 1.98
N SER A 77 -32.03 -10.68 0.90
CA SER A 77 -32.15 -9.50 0.05
C SER A 77 -33.12 -9.79 -1.10
N VAL A 78 -34.24 -9.10 -1.14
CA VAL A 78 -35.31 -9.27 -2.14
C VAL A 78 -35.62 -7.90 -2.74
N ALA A 79 -35.57 -7.77 -4.06
CA ALA A 79 -35.81 -6.51 -4.78
C ALA A 79 -35.04 -5.30 -4.21
N GLY A 80 -33.78 -5.50 -3.79
CA GLY A 80 -32.90 -4.45 -3.25
C GLY A 80 -33.17 -4.06 -1.79
N LYS A 81 -34.07 -4.77 -1.09
CA LYS A 81 -34.36 -4.56 0.33
C LYS A 81 -33.96 -5.78 1.16
N THR A 82 -33.51 -5.54 2.38
CA THR A 82 -33.13 -6.60 3.32
C THR A 82 -34.31 -6.95 4.23
N HIS A 83 -34.63 -8.23 4.33
CA HIS A 83 -35.73 -8.77 5.11
C HIS A 83 -35.20 -9.79 6.14
N PRO A 84 -35.45 -9.61 7.45
CA PRO A 84 -35.06 -10.61 8.44
C PRO A 84 -35.91 -11.88 8.30
N VAL A 85 -35.39 -13.01 8.77
CA VAL A 85 -36.23 -14.18 9.03
C VAL A 85 -37.31 -13.81 10.04
N THR A 86 -38.53 -14.25 9.78
CA THR A 86 -39.70 -14.01 10.64
C THR A 86 -40.30 -15.30 11.19
N HIS A 87 -39.96 -16.44 10.59
CA HIS A 87 -40.39 -17.75 11.05
C HIS A 87 -39.33 -18.81 10.76
N ALA A 88 -39.14 -19.73 11.70
CA ALA A 88 -38.30 -20.91 11.58
C ALA A 88 -39.05 -22.15 12.06
N GLU A 89 -39.01 -23.22 11.27
CA GLU A 89 -39.60 -24.51 11.59
C GLU A 89 -38.49 -25.58 11.55
N LYS A 90 -38.37 -26.40 12.61
CA LYS A 90 -37.39 -27.49 12.63
C LYS A 90 -37.99 -28.76 12.03
N GLN A 91 -37.25 -29.35 11.10
CA GLN A 91 -37.55 -30.65 10.50
C GLN A 91 -36.29 -31.51 10.59
N ASP A 92 -36.23 -32.42 11.57
CA ASP A 92 -35.04 -33.22 11.90
C ASP A 92 -33.78 -32.36 12.16
N ASP A 93 -32.78 -32.43 11.27
CA ASP A 93 -31.52 -31.69 11.31
C ASP A 93 -31.56 -30.35 10.53
N ARG A 94 -32.76 -29.93 10.11
CA ARG A 94 -32.98 -28.79 9.21
C ARG A 94 -33.84 -27.73 9.87
N LEU A 95 -33.58 -26.49 9.51
CA LEU A 95 -34.39 -25.32 9.81
C LEU A 95 -34.94 -24.77 8.50
N ARG A 96 -36.25 -24.79 8.34
CA ARG A 96 -36.94 -24.08 7.27
C ARG A 96 -37.20 -22.65 7.71
N LEU A 97 -36.60 -21.69 7.02
CA LEU A 97 -36.68 -20.26 7.31
C LEU A 97 -37.63 -19.58 6.32
N THR A 98 -38.44 -18.65 6.81
CA THR A 98 -39.32 -17.79 6.00
C THR A 98 -39.01 -16.32 6.27
N PHE A 99 -38.87 -15.51 5.22
CA PHE A 99 -38.43 -14.11 5.31
C PHE A 99 -39.60 -13.14 5.07
N GLY A 100 -40.42 -12.93 6.10
CA GLY A 100 -41.61 -12.07 6.02
C GLY A 100 -42.59 -12.54 4.94
N GLU A 101 -43.31 -11.58 4.34
CA GLU A 101 -44.28 -11.83 3.27
C GLU A 101 -43.64 -11.82 1.86
N THR A 102 -42.31 -11.92 1.77
CA THR A 102 -41.57 -11.80 0.49
C THR A 102 -41.71 -13.02 -0.43
N GLY A 103 -42.15 -14.16 0.11
CA GLY A 103 -42.12 -15.45 -0.58
C GLY A 103 -40.74 -16.14 -0.59
N ALA A 104 -39.69 -15.48 -0.08
CA ALA A 104 -38.37 -16.09 0.07
C ALA A 104 -38.36 -17.06 1.28
N THR A 105 -37.76 -18.22 1.07
CA THR A 105 -37.58 -19.29 2.04
C THR A 105 -36.20 -19.91 1.89
N ALA A 106 -35.67 -20.50 2.96
CA ALA A 106 -34.38 -21.19 2.96
C ALA A 106 -34.47 -22.47 3.79
N GLU A 107 -33.83 -23.55 3.34
CA GLU A 107 -33.64 -24.77 4.12
C GLU A 107 -32.18 -24.86 4.59
N LEU A 108 -31.96 -24.63 5.88
CA LEU A 108 -30.64 -24.62 6.49
C LEU A 108 -30.44 -25.88 7.33
N LYS A 109 -29.46 -26.70 6.98
CA LYS A 109 -29.01 -27.81 7.83
C LYS A 109 -27.98 -27.31 8.83
N VAL A 110 -28.15 -27.67 10.10
CA VAL A 110 -27.20 -27.32 11.17
C VAL A 110 -26.64 -28.60 11.77
N THR A 111 -25.33 -28.82 11.60
CA THR A 111 -24.61 -29.99 12.11
C THR A 111 -23.64 -29.56 13.19
N ALA A 112 -23.71 -30.18 14.37
CA ALA A 112 -22.70 -30.00 15.41
C ALA A 112 -21.55 -31.00 15.18
N ALA A 113 -20.37 -30.49 14.82
CA ALA A 113 -19.12 -31.23 14.94
C ALA A 113 -18.60 -31.12 16.39
N GLU A 114 -17.50 -31.78 16.74
CA GLU A 114 -16.97 -31.83 18.11
C GLU A 114 -16.71 -30.43 18.72
N HIS A 115 -16.12 -29.51 17.95
CA HIS A 115 -15.71 -28.18 18.44
C HIS A 115 -16.26 -26.99 17.63
N TYR A 116 -17.12 -27.23 16.64
CA TYR A 116 -17.70 -26.19 15.78
C TYR A 116 -19.05 -26.64 15.21
N PHE A 117 -19.79 -25.71 14.62
CA PHE A 117 -21.03 -26.00 13.91
C PHE A 117 -20.83 -25.81 12.41
N VAL A 118 -21.52 -26.61 11.59
CA VAL A 118 -21.63 -26.39 10.15
C VAL A 118 -23.06 -26.01 9.83
N MET A 119 -23.23 -24.87 9.17
CA MET A 119 -24.51 -24.44 8.60
C MET A 119 -24.43 -24.57 7.08
N GLU A 120 -25.30 -25.38 6.50
CA GLU A 120 -25.37 -25.66 5.06
C GLU A 120 -26.73 -25.25 4.51
N LEU A 121 -26.74 -24.43 3.46
CA LEU A 121 -27.95 -24.07 2.74
C LEU A 121 -28.27 -25.18 1.72
N LEU A 122 -29.31 -25.95 1.96
CA LEU A 122 -29.70 -27.09 1.11
C LEU A 122 -30.58 -26.66 -0.07
N ALA A 123 -31.46 -25.69 0.17
CA ALA A 123 -32.36 -25.14 -0.83
C ALA A 123 -32.79 -23.73 -0.41
N ALA A 124 -33.26 -22.94 -1.38
CA ALA A 124 -33.94 -21.68 -1.11
C ALA A 124 -34.95 -21.37 -2.23
N SER A 125 -36.08 -20.74 -1.90
CA SER A 125 -36.97 -20.17 -2.92
C SER A 125 -36.35 -18.87 -3.44
N ALA A 126 -35.75 -18.98 -4.63
CA ALA A 126 -34.80 -18.02 -5.17
C ALA A 126 -35.40 -17.02 -6.16
N ASP A 127 -36.62 -17.24 -6.66
CA ASP A 127 -37.18 -16.48 -7.80
C ASP A 127 -37.25 -14.96 -7.56
N HIS A 128 -37.07 -14.52 -6.30
CA HIS A 128 -37.03 -13.11 -5.91
C HIS A 128 -35.83 -12.70 -5.03
N ALA A 129 -34.97 -13.63 -4.60
CA ALA A 129 -33.88 -13.34 -3.66
C ALA A 129 -32.52 -13.16 -4.37
N HIS A 130 -31.84 -12.04 -4.10
CA HIS A 130 -30.46 -11.79 -4.56
C HIS A 130 -29.44 -12.50 -3.67
N SER A 131 -29.65 -12.48 -2.36
CA SER A 131 -28.77 -13.08 -1.36
C SER A 131 -29.54 -13.60 -0.15
N ILE A 132 -29.00 -14.61 0.52
CA ILE A 132 -29.53 -15.21 1.76
C ILE A 132 -28.37 -15.43 2.72
N ASP A 133 -28.49 -14.93 3.94
CA ASP A 133 -27.53 -15.20 5.00
C ASP A 133 -27.72 -16.60 5.57
N LEU A 134 -26.61 -17.29 5.87
CA LEU A 134 -26.60 -18.54 6.62
C LEU A 134 -26.58 -18.25 8.13
N ILE A 135 -25.91 -17.16 8.52
CA ILE A 135 -25.85 -16.61 9.87
C ILE A 135 -25.56 -15.11 9.77
N ASN A 136 -26.18 -14.29 10.63
CA ASN A 136 -25.90 -12.85 10.71
C ASN A 136 -26.21 -12.26 12.09
N VAL A 137 -25.37 -12.53 13.07
CA VAL A 137 -25.62 -12.19 14.49
C VAL A 137 -24.51 -11.35 15.13
N PRO A 138 -24.86 -10.26 15.85
CA PRO A 138 -23.90 -9.50 16.66
C PRO A 138 -23.58 -10.22 17.98
N LEU A 139 -22.34 -10.09 18.43
CA LEU A 139 -21.85 -10.65 19.68
C LEU A 139 -21.47 -9.53 20.65
N THR A 140 -21.41 -9.85 21.94
CA THR A 140 -20.83 -8.98 22.98
C THR A 140 -19.30 -8.97 22.95
N LEU A 141 -18.70 -9.92 22.21
CA LEU A 141 -17.26 -9.96 21.95
C LEU A 141 -16.82 -8.77 21.10
N LYS A 142 -15.60 -8.29 21.37
CA LYS A 142 -14.94 -7.24 20.57
C LYS A 142 -14.20 -7.81 19.35
N GLY A 143 -13.91 -9.11 19.35
CA GLY A 143 -13.16 -9.77 18.28
C GLY A 143 -11.68 -9.44 18.32
N ILE A 144 -11.06 -9.48 19.51
CA ILE A 144 -9.64 -9.18 19.71
C ILE A 144 -8.94 -10.32 20.46
N PRO A 145 -7.63 -10.58 20.23
CA PRO A 145 -6.94 -11.73 20.83
C PRO A 145 -6.83 -11.77 22.36
N ASN A 146 -7.16 -10.67 23.05
CA ASN A 146 -7.07 -10.57 24.50
C ASN A 146 -8.35 -11.01 25.22
N GLU A 147 -9.42 -11.37 24.50
CA GLU A 147 -10.63 -11.93 25.09
C GLU A 147 -10.40 -13.39 25.49
N ALA A 148 -11.15 -13.89 26.49
CA ALA A 148 -11.00 -15.27 26.97
C ALA A 148 -11.59 -16.29 25.99
N VAL A 149 -12.62 -15.89 25.24
CA VAL A 149 -13.36 -16.69 24.26
C VAL A 149 -13.28 -15.97 22.91
N ALA A 150 -13.17 -16.75 21.84
CA ALA A 150 -13.23 -16.26 20.47
C ALA A 150 -14.42 -16.87 19.73
N ALA A 151 -15.00 -16.10 18.82
CA ALA A 151 -15.94 -16.59 17.83
C ALA A 151 -15.42 -16.29 16.42
N CYS A 152 -15.69 -17.19 15.47
CA CYS A 152 -15.27 -17.04 14.08
C CYS A 152 -16.25 -17.72 13.11
N ALA A 153 -16.50 -17.10 11.96
CA ALA A 153 -17.23 -17.70 10.85
C ALA A 153 -16.23 -18.00 9.72
N MET A 154 -16.30 -19.19 9.12
CA MET A 154 -15.36 -19.67 8.11
C MET A 154 -16.12 -20.25 6.91
N ALA A 155 -16.00 -19.62 5.74
CA ALA A 155 -16.61 -20.12 4.50
C ALA A 155 -15.98 -21.47 4.12
N LEU A 156 -16.79 -22.51 3.93
CA LEU A 156 -16.30 -23.86 3.61
C LEU A 156 -16.22 -24.12 2.10
N ASN A 157 -16.64 -23.16 1.28
CA ASN A 157 -16.52 -23.19 -0.18
C ASN A 157 -16.59 -21.78 -0.78
N LEU A 158 -16.39 -21.69 -2.10
CA LEU A 158 -16.44 -20.42 -2.85
C LEU A 158 -17.86 -19.87 -3.03
N GLN A 159 -18.90 -20.68 -2.83
CA GLN A 159 -20.30 -20.23 -2.94
C GLN A 159 -20.72 -19.34 -1.76
N THR A 160 -20.02 -19.45 -0.63
CA THR A 160 -20.33 -18.74 0.61
C THR A 160 -19.39 -17.57 0.80
N ASN A 161 -19.93 -16.36 0.94
CA ASN A 161 -19.14 -15.18 1.26
C ASN A 161 -19.15 -14.92 2.76
N VAL A 162 -17.97 -14.76 3.34
CA VAL A 162 -17.79 -14.24 4.70
C VAL A 162 -16.97 -12.96 4.56
N HIS A 163 -17.47 -11.86 5.10
CA HIS A 163 -16.87 -10.54 4.86
C HIS A 163 -15.62 -10.26 5.70
N ILE A 164 -15.47 -10.97 6.82
CA ILE A 164 -14.35 -10.82 7.75
C ILE A 164 -13.37 -11.96 7.50
N VAL A 165 -12.08 -11.66 7.34
CA VAL A 165 -11.03 -12.69 7.23
C VAL A 165 -11.05 -13.60 8.47
N PRO A 166 -10.77 -14.92 8.38
CA PRO A 166 -10.74 -15.80 9.55
C PRO A 166 -9.85 -15.27 10.68
N GLN A 167 -10.49 -14.80 11.74
CA GLN A 167 -9.90 -14.22 12.96
C GLN A 167 -10.98 -14.17 14.07
N PRO A 168 -10.63 -13.84 15.33
CA PRO A 168 -11.63 -13.53 16.35
C PRO A 168 -12.57 -12.40 15.90
N SER A 169 -13.88 -12.56 16.08
CA SER A 169 -14.87 -11.60 15.58
C SER A 169 -15.94 -11.25 16.61
N GLY A 170 -16.40 -10.00 16.58
CA GLY A 170 -17.60 -9.52 17.30
C GLY A 170 -18.91 -9.70 16.52
N ARG A 171 -18.85 -10.24 15.30
CA ARG A 171 -20.03 -10.57 14.49
C ARG A 171 -19.79 -11.85 13.69
N LEU A 172 -20.79 -12.72 13.65
CA LEU A 172 -20.79 -13.89 12.78
C LEU A 172 -21.69 -13.59 11.59
N GLN A 173 -21.11 -13.55 10.39
CA GLN A 173 -21.85 -13.24 9.16
C GLN A 173 -21.35 -14.09 8.00
N ALA A 174 -22.28 -14.77 7.33
CA ALA A 174 -22.01 -15.51 6.10
C ALA A 174 -23.22 -15.45 5.17
N THR A 175 -22.97 -15.22 3.88
CA THR A 175 -24.00 -14.94 2.88
C THR A 175 -23.79 -15.77 1.62
N ALA A 176 -24.86 -16.39 1.13
CA ALA A 176 -24.93 -17.00 -0.19
C ALA A 176 -25.62 -16.06 -1.18
N TYR A 177 -25.28 -16.17 -2.46
CA TYR A 177 -25.84 -15.33 -3.53
C TYR A 177 -26.46 -16.19 -4.63
N ALA A 178 -27.59 -15.73 -5.17
CA ALA A 178 -28.28 -16.42 -6.26
C ALA A 178 -27.38 -16.65 -7.48
N LYS A 179 -26.48 -15.70 -7.79
CA LYS A 179 -25.52 -15.81 -8.89
C LYS A 179 -24.61 -17.04 -8.80
N LEU A 180 -24.24 -17.47 -7.60
CA LEU A 180 -23.36 -18.62 -7.37
C LEU A 180 -24.13 -19.92 -7.10
N GLY A 181 -25.46 -19.83 -7.00
CA GLY A 181 -26.31 -20.90 -6.49
C GLY A 181 -26.39 -20.88 -4.96
N PHE A 182 -27.59 -21.16 -4.43
CA PHE A 182 -27.82 -21.24 -2.98
C PHE A 182 -27.50 -22.62 -2.41
N ALA A 183 -27.95 -23.69 -3.10
CA ALA A 183 -27.78 -25.05 -2.64
C ALA A 183 -26.30 -25.44 -2.59
N GLY A 184 -25.83 -25.86 -1.42
CA GLY A 184 -24.44 -26.25 -1.16
C GLY A 184 -23.61 -25.17 -0.48
N ALA A 185 -24.09 -23.93 -0.33
CA ALA A 185 -23.37 -22.90 0.43
C ALA A 185 -23.21 -23.34 1.90
N LYS A 186 -22.00 -23.22 2.45
CA LYS A 186 -21.59 -23.76 3.75
C LYS A 186 -20.69 -22.81 4.53
N VAL A 187 -20.96 -22.67 5.83
CA VAL A 187 -20.12 -21.94 6.79
C VAL A 187 -19.89 -22.79 8.05
N ALA A 188 -18.65 -22.77 8.55
CA ALA A 188 -18.32 -23.22 9.89
C ALA A 188 -18.44 -22.07 10.88
N VAL A 189 -19.13 -22.30 12.00
CA VAL A 189 -19.25 -21.37 13.13
C VAL A 189 -18.48 -21.94 14.31
N VAL A 190 -17.41 -21.25 14.69
CA VAL A 190 -16.52 -21.61 15.79
C VAL A 190 -16.80 -20.70 16.98
N MET A 191 -16.89 -21.29 18.17
CA MET A 191 -16.84 -20.58 19.43
C MET A 191 -16.06 -21.43 20.43
N CYS A 192 -14.96 -20.90 20.95
CA CYS A 192 -14.04 -21.67 21.79
C CYS A 192 -13.17 -20.74 22.66
N PRO A 193 -12.46 -21.27 23.67
CA PRO A 193 -11.42 -20.51 24.35
C PRO A 193 -10.44 -19.91 23.34
N GLN A 194 -10.06 -18.64 23.51
CA GLN A 194 -9.23 -17.89 22.58
C GLN A 194 -7.92 -18.62 22.23
N ALA A 195 -7.30 -19.27 23.21
CA ALA A 195 -6.07 -20.04 23.02
C ALA A 195 -6.24 -21.30 22.14
N ARG A 196 -7.46 -21.81 21.97
CA ARG A 196 -7.79 -22.97 21.13
C ARG A 196 -8.20 -22.60 19.71
N LEU A 197 -8.50 -21.33 19.42
CA LEU A 197 -9.09 -20.91 18.15
C LEU A 197 -8.33 -21.43 16.94
N ARG A 198 -7.01 -21.25 16.91
CA ARG A 198 -6.17 -21.67 15.78
C ARG A 198 -6.23 -23.18 15.54
N GLU A 199 -6.24 -23.99 16.60
CA GLU A 199 -6.31 -25.44 16.48
C GLU A 199 -7.69 -25.89 16.00
N VAL A 200 -8.79 -25.27 16.48
CA VAL A 200 -10.14 -25.54 15.95
C VAL A 200 -10.25 -25.11 14.48
N MET A 201 -9.61 -24.01 14.07
CA MET A 201 -9.53 -23.62 12.66
C MET A 201 -8.81 -24.68 11.81
N LYS A 202 -7.74 -25.31 12.33
CA LYS A 202 -7.07 -26.43 11.63
C LYS A 202 -8.02 -27.63 11.48
N GLU A 203 -8.82 -27.95 12.51
CA GLU A 203 -9.83 -29.01 12.45
C GLU A 203 -10.87 -28.73 11.35
N VAL A 204 -11.45 -27.52 11.36
CA VAL A 204 -12.41 -27.05 10.35
C VAL A 204 -11.85 -27.18 8.93
N VAL A 205 -10.66 -26.62 8.68
CA VAL A 205 -10.05 -26.65 7.35
C VAL A 205 -9.69 -28.07 6.94
N SER A 206 -9.25 -28.92 7.87
CA SER A 206 -8.94 -30.32 7.58
C SER A 206 -10.16 -31.12 7.15
N ALA A 207 -11.32 -30.86 7.77
CA ALA A 207 -12.58 -31.56 7.49
C ALA A 207 -13.33 -31.07 6.23
N ALA A 208 -12.98 -29.90 5.68
CA ALA A 208 -13.72 -29.30 4.57
C ALA A 208 -13.23 -29.76 3.19
N ASP A 209 -13.98 -30.60 2.47
CA ASP A 209 -13.51 -31.21 1.21
C ASP A 209 -13.28 -30.23 0.05
N GLU A 210 -14.00 -29.11 0.02
CA GLU A 210 -13.98 -28.13 -1.08
C GLU A 210 -12.87 -27.07 -0.93
N LEU A 211 -12.21 -27.00 0.23
CA LEU A 211 -11.14 -26.03 0.48
C LEU A 211 -9.78 -26.57 0.04
N PRO A 212 -8.89 -25.71 -0.50
CA PRO A 212 -7.51 -26.11 -0.78
C PRO A 212 -6.80 -26.61 0.48
N LYS A 213 -6.07 -27.71 0.34
CA LYS A 213 -5.36 -28.35 1.45
C LYS A 213 -3.88 -27.99 1.42
N THR A 214 -3.50 -26.94 2.16
CA THR A 214 -2.10 -26.55 2.37
C THR A 214 -1.69 -26.77 3.81
N ARG A 215 -0.42 -27.14 4.02
CA ARG A 215 0.21 -27.27 5.36
C ARG A 215 1.09 -26.06 5.72
N ILE A 216 1.13 -25.04 4.87
CA ILE A 216 1.96 -23.84 5.05
C ILE A 216 1.18 -22.55 4.80
N GLY A 217 -0.15 -22.62 4.68
CA GLY A 217 -1.04 -21.49 4.53
C GLY A 217 -2.22 -21.56 5.49
N GLY A 218 -2.99 -20.49 5.58
CA GLY A 218 -4.13 -20.37 6.50
C GLY A 218 -3.74 -20.67 7.94
N PRO A 219 -4.42 -21.59 8.64
CA PRO A 219 -4.16 -21.81 10.05
C PRO A 219 -2.80 -22.48 10.32
N TRP A 220 -2.11 -23.02 9.30
CA TRP A 220 -0.75 -23.56 9.42
C TRP A 220 0.35 -22.56 9.07
N ALA A 221 0.01 -21.33 8.67
CA ALA A 221 1.01 -20.36 8.19
C ALA A 221 2.12 -20.05 9.21
N LEU A 222 1.81 -19.96 10.50
CA LEU A 222 2.82 -19.75 11.56
C LEU A 222 3.69 -20.98 11.87
N ASP A 223 3.33 -22.18 11.37
CA ASP A 223 4.08 -23.41 11.65
C ASP A 223 5.28 -23.60 10.70
N SER A 224 5.38 -22.79 9.64
CA SER A 224 6.44 -22.86 8.64
C SER A 224 7.44 -21.71 8.80
N ALA A 225 8.69 -22.03 9.16
CA ALA A 225 9.77 -21.04 9.22
C ALA A 225 10.05 -20.37 7.86
N ALA A 226 9.79 -21.08 6.75
CA ALA A 226 9.98 -20.53 5.41
C ALA A 226 9.07 -19.33 5.13
N ASN A 227 7.91 -19.24 5.80
CA ASN A 227 6.98 -18.12 5.65
C ASN A 227 7.51 -16.83 6.30
N GLN A 228 8.60 -16.88 7.07
CA GLN A 228 9.24 -15.72 7.69
C GLN A 228 10.53 -15.30 6.96
N GLY A 229 10.85 -15.95 5.84
CA GLY A 229 12.06 -15.64 5.07
C GLY A 229 11.96 -14.30 4.36
N SER A 230 13.07 -13.56 4.34
CA SER A 230 13.27 -12.40 3.47
C SER A 230 13.60 -12.87 2.05
N TYR A 231 13.29 -12.04 1.04
CA TYR A 231 13.54 -12.39 -0.37
C TYR A 231 14.06 -11.22 -1.22
N ILE A 232 14.82 -11.52 -2.28
CA ILE A 232 15.06 -10.55 -3.34
C ILE A 232 13.99 -10.75 -4.41
N LEU A 233 13.29 -9.67 -4.78
CA LEU A 233 12.42 -9.67 -5.95
C LEU A 233 13.26 -9.27 -7.16
N GLU A 234 13.56 -10.24 -8.01
CA GLU A 234 14.40 -10.00 -9.17
C GLU A 234 13.58 -9.43 -10.33
N CYS A 235 13.84 -8.18 -10.66
CA CYS A 235 13.12 -7.43 -11.70
C CYS A 235 13.95 -7.19 -12.99
N THR A 236 15.21 -7.64 -13.05
CA THR A 236 16.04 -7.44 -14.26
C THR A 236 15.71 -8.43 -15.35
N GLY A 237 15.13 -9.59 -15.01
CA GLY A 237 14.71 -10.63 -15.94
C GLY A 237 15.87 -11.41 -16.57
N ASN A 238 17.07 -11.35 -15.99
CA ASN A 238 18.31 -11.88 -16.56
C ASN A 238 18.96 -12.98 -15.69
N VAL A 239 18.18 -13.70 -14.89
CA VAL A 239 18.69 -14.78 -14.03
C VAL A 239 18.70 -16.10 -14.79
N GLY A 240 19.76 -16.33 -15.58
CA GLY A 240 20.00 -17.60 -16.28
C GLY A 240 21.08 -18.46 -15.61
N GLU A 241 21.34 -19.63 -16.18
CA GLU A 241 22.30 -20.64 -15.67
C GLU A 241 23.71 -20.10 -15.42
N GLU A 242 24.11 -19.10 -16.19
CA GLU A 242 25.41 -18.43 -16.09
C GLU A 242 25.49 -17.43 -14.92
N GLN A 243 24.36 -16.88 -14.49
CA GLN A 243 24.31 -15.80 -13.50
C GLN A 243 24.00 -16.31 -12.08
N ILE A 244 23.38 -17.47 -11.95
CA ILE A 244 22.82 -17.94 -10.67
C ILE A 244 23.84 -18.10 -9.56
N ASP A 245 25.07 -18.50 -9.87
CA ASP A 245 26.09 -18.67 -8.84
C ASP A 245 26.48 -17.32 -8.22
N ARG A 246 26.44 -16.23 -9.01
CA ARG A 246 26.63 -14.85 -8.51
C ARG A 246 25.46 -14.39 -7.65
N TRP A 247 24.23 -14.75 -8.04
CA TRP A 247 23.03 -14.50 -7.23
C TRP A 247 23.08 -15.23 -5.88
N ILE A 248 23.42 -16.51 -5.89
CA ILE A 248 23.59 -17.32 -4.66
C ILE A 248 24.65 -16.69 -3.75
N HIS A 249 25.80 -16.29 -4.31
CA HIS A 249 26.83 -15.60 -3.53
C HIS A 249 26.30 -14.32 -2.87
N MET A 250 25.64 -13.44 -3.63
CA MET A 250 25.06 -12.20 -3.08
C MET A 250 24.00 -12.49 -2.00
N LEU A 251 23.10 -13.45 -2.23
CA LEU A 251 22.07 -13.82 -1.26
C LEU A 251 22.69 -14.30 0.07
N HIS A 252 23.78 -15.07 0.02
CA HIS A 252 24.55 -15.41 1.21
C HIS A 252 25.15 -14.18 1.90
N GLU A 253 25.76 -13.26 1.16
CA GLU A 253 26.30 -12.02 1.72
C GLU A 253 25.23 -11.15 2.41
N LEU A 254 23.97 -11.24 1.97
CA LEU A 254 22.83 -10.52 2.55
C LEU A 254 22.09 -11.29 3.65
N GLY A 255 22.32 -12.61 3.80
CA GLY A 255 21.58 -13.46 4.74
C GLY A 255 20.15 -13.82 4.27
N ILE A 256 19.85 -13.52 3.01
CA ILE A 256 18.54 -13.73 2.38
C ILE A 256 18.46 -15.16 1.84
N SER A 257 17.31 -15.81 2.03
CA SER A 257 17.12 -17.24 1.75
C SER A 257 16.18 -17.55 0.59
N GLN A 258 15.67 -16.52 -0.09
CA GLN A 258 14.67 -16.66 -1.14
C GLN A 258 14.99 -15.71 -2.30
N LEU A 259 14.86 -16.22 -3.53
CA LEU A 259 14.95 -15.44 -4.77
C LEU A 259 13.64 -15.56 -5.51
N ASP A 260 12.91 -14.45 -5.66
CA ASP A 260 11.60 -14.39 -6.30
C ASP A 260 11.74 -13.81 -7.70
N PHE A 261 11.22 -14.51 -8.71
CA PHE A 261 11.46 -14.19 -10.12
C PHE A 261 10.28 -13.42 -10.71
N HIS A 262 10.44 -12.12 -10.93
CA HIS A 262 9.40 -11.29 -11.56
C HIS A 262 9.17 -11.68 -13.02
N CYS A 263 7.93 -12.00 -13.35
CA CYS A 263 7.52 -12.30 -14.73
C CYS A 263 7.42 -11.01 -15.58
N GLY A 264 7.01 -11.13 -16.84
CA GLY A 264 7.01 -10.05 -17.83
C GLY A 264 8.27 -10.03 -18.69
N ARG A 265 9.45 -10.25 -18.09
CA ARG A 265 10.71 -10.49 -18.83
C ARG A 265 11.21 -11.92 -18.71
N SER A 266 11.41 -12.44 -17.49
CA SER A 266 11.87 -13.83 -17.28
C SER A 266 10.91 -14.85 -17.90
N PHE A 267 9.61 -14.62 -17.70
CA PHE A 267 8.52 -15.44 -18.21
C PHE A 267 7.44 -14.51 -18.75
N ARG A 268 6.94 -14.76 -19.95
CA ARG A 268 5.86 -13.95 -20.52
C ARG A 268 4.55 -14.14 -19.74
N PHE A 269 3.80 -13.08 -19.46
CA PHE A 269 2.54 -13.19 -18.72
C PHE A 269 1.48 -14.02 -19.48
N GLY A 270 0.74 -14.84 -18.73
CA GLY A 270 -0.36 -15.68 -19.23
C GLY A 270 0.08 -17.09 -19.60
N ASP A 271 1.05 -17.23 -20.52
CA ASP A 271 1.56 -18.55 -20.94
C ASP A 271 2.85 -18.97 -20.21
N TYR A 272 3.49 -18.02 -19.52
CA TYR A 272 4.73 -18.19 -18.76
C TYR A 272 5.82 -18.90 -19.54
N THR A 273 5.86 -18.66 -20.85
CA THR A 273 6.96 -19.14 -21.70
C THR A 273 8.26 -18.51 -21.20
N PRO A 274 9.29 -19.31 -20.84
CA PRO A 274 10.57 -18.77 -20.41
C PRO A 274 11.24 -17.98 -21.52
N HIS A 275 11.88 -16.87 -21.17
CA HIS A 275 12.61 -16.05 -22.15
C HIS A 275 13.73 -16.85 -22.82
N PRO A 276 13.73 -17.01 -24.15
CA PRO A 276 14.62 -17.96 -24.83
C PRO A 276 16.10 -17.59 -24.71
N GLU A 277 16.44 -16.31 -24.58
CA GLU A 277 17.83 -15.87 -24.40
C GLU A 277 18.37 -16.17 -22.99
N VAL A 278 17.49 -16.20 -21.98
CA VAL A 278 17.87 -16.43 -20.57
C VAL A 278 17.79 -17.92 -20.23
N TYR A 279 16.81 -18.61 -20.83
CA TYR A 279 16.50 -20.01 -20.62
C TYR A 279 16.51 -20.77 -21.97
N PRO A 280 17.69 -21.00 -22.57
CA PRO A 280 17.81 -21.57 -23.92
C PRO A 280 17.26 -22.99 -24.06
N ARG A 281 17.12 -23.73 -22.95
CA ARG A 281 16.46 -25.05 -22.92
C ARG A 281 15.03 -25.00 -22.37
N GLY A 282 14.43 -23.80 -22.33
CA GLY A 282 13.10 -23.55 -21.77
C GLY A 282 13.02 -23.94 -20.30
N ILE A 283 11.98 -24.69 -19.93
CA ILE A 283 11.73 -25.07 -18.53
C ILE A 283 12.88 -25.90 -17.92
N ALA A 284 13.65 -26.64 -18.73
CA ALA A 284 14.80 -27.39 -18.25
C ALA A 284 15.93 -26.48 -17.75
N SER A 285 16.09 -25.29 -18.33
CA SER A 285 17.02 -24.28 -17.82
C SER A 285 16.52 -23.71 -16.49
N VAL A 286 15.23 -23.42 -16.37
CA VAL A 286 14.58 -22.97 -15.12
C VAL A 286 14.76 -24.02 -14.02
N ARG A 287 14.58 -25.29 -14.33
CA ARG A 287 14.78 -26.38 -13.38
C ARG A 287 16.23 -26.47 -12.90
N ALA A 288 17.20 -26.38 -13.80
CA ALA A 288 18.61 -26.38 -13.43
C ALA A 288 18.99 -25.22 -12.49
N MET A 289 18.34 -24.06 -12.69
CA MET A 289 18.50 -22.87 -11.85
C MET A 289 17.95 -23.08 -10.44
N THR A 290 16.71 -23.55 -10.34
CA THR A 290 16.08 -23.80 -9.04
C THR A 290 16.77 -24.92 -8.28
N ASP A 291 17.25 -25.97 -8.96
CA ASP A 291 18.06 -27.04 -8.35
C ASP A 291 19.36 -26.50 -7.73
N LYS A 292 20.02 -25.51 -8.37
CA LYS A 292 21.19 -24.84 -7.79
C LYS A 292 20.84 -24.00 -6.56
N LEU A 293 19.71 -23.28 -6.58
CA LEU A 293 19.21 -22.56 -5.39
C LEU A 293 18.94 -23.52 -4.24
N HIS A 294 18.26 -24.64 -4.50
CA HIS A 294 17.97 -25.66 -3.50
C HIS A 294 19.25 -26.29 -2.93
N ALA A 295 20.26 -26.56 -3.77
CA ALA A 295 21.56 -27.04 -3.31
C ALA A 295 22.26 -26.05 -2.36
N ALA A 296 21.99 -24.75 -2.51
CA ALA A 296 22.44 -23.68 -1.62
C ALA A 296 21.50 -23.42 -0.44
N SER A 297 20.48 -24.26 -0.22
CA SER A 297 19.43 -24.08 0.81
C SER A 297 18.63 -22.78 0.65
N MET A 298 18.41 -22.34 -0.59
CA MET A 298 17.60 -21.17 -0.95
C MET A 298 16.33 -21.61 -1.68
N LEU A 299 15.25 -20.85 -1.51
CA LEU A 299 13.96 -21.11 -2.15
C LEU A 299 13.77 -20.24 -3.40
N ALA A 300 13.09 -20.78 -4.39
CA ALA A 300 12.76 -20.07 -5.62
C ALA A 300 11.30 -19.61 -5.63
N GLY A 301 11.05 -18.34 -5.92
CA GLY A 301 9.70 -17.76 -6.03
C GLY A 301 9.26 -17.52 -7.48
N PHE A 302 7.98 -17.74 -7.74
CA PHE A 302 7.37 -17.49 -9.04
C PHE A 302 6.41 -16.31 -8.93
N HIS A 303 6.85 -15.13 -9.38
CA HIS A 303 6.10 -13.90 -9.22
C HIS A 303 5.32 -13.57 -10.49
N THR A 304 4.03 -13.86 -10.46
CA THR A 304 3.14 -13.86 -11.62
C THR A 304 2.17 -12.69 -11.58
N TYR A 305 1.67 -12.23 -12.73
CA TYR A 305 0.40 -11.52 -12.77
C TYR A 305 -0.72 -12.55 -12.88
N ALA A 306 -1.65 -12.56 -11.93
CA ALA A 306 -2.77 -13.50 -11.88
C ALA A 306 -3.66 -13.31 -13.11
N PHE A 307 -3.99 -14.40 -13.82
CA PHE A 307 -4.86 -14.46 -15.02
C PHE A 307 -4.58 -13.50 -16.19
N PHE A 308 -3.68 -12.53 -16.09
CA PHE A 308 -3.38 -11.58 -17.15
C PHE A 308 -2.53 -12.20 -18.26
N ILE A 309 -2.85 -11.83 -19.50
CA ILE A 309 -2.31 -12.40 -20.72
C ILE A 309 -1.58 -11.31 -21.51
N ALA A 310 -0.30 -11.55 -21.81
CA ALA A 310 0.49 -10.67 -22.66
C ALA A 310 -0.04 -10.65 -24.09
N LYS A 311 0.03 -9.49 -24.75
CA LYS A 311 -0.51 -9.26 -26.09
C LYS A 311 0.25 -10.03 -27.19
N ASP A 312 1.47 -10.45 -26.90
CA ASP A 312 2.32 -11.30 -27.74
C ASP A 312 2.26 -12.79 -27.35
N SER A 313 1.36 -13.17 -26.44
CA SER A 313 1.12 -14.57 -26.05
C SER A 313 0.46 -15.37 -27.18
N PRO A 314 0.70 -16.70 -27.27
CA PRO A 314 -0.01 -17.58 -28.19
C PRO A 314 -1.54 -17.64 -27.96
N PHE A 315 -2.02 -17.16 -26.80
CA PHE A 315 -3.45 -16.97 -26.57
C PHE A 315 -4.04 -15.76 -27.31
N VAL A 316 -3.21 -14.86 -27.82
CA VAL A 316 -3.61 -13.60 -28.47
C VAL A 316 -3.16 -13.54 -29.94
N THR A 317 -1.96 -14.01 -30.25
CA THR A 317 -1.33 -13.85 -31.58
C THR A 317 -0.79 -15.16 -32.14
N PRO A 318 -0.80 -15.37 -33.48
CA PRO A 318 -1.36 -14.50 -34.54
C PRO A 318 -2.88 -14.62 -34.69
N VAL A 319 -3.53 -15.50 -33.93
CA VAL A 319 -4.98 -15.68 -33.93
C VAL A 319 -5.47 -15.57 -32.49
N PRO A 320 -6.35 -14.60 -32.17
CA PRO A 320 -6.84 -14.41 -30.81
C PRO A 320 -7.73 -15.59 -30.41
N ARG A 321 -7.35 -16.28 -29.33
CA ARG A 321 -8.09 -17.46 -28.87
C ARG A 321 -9.51 -17.08 -28.45
N GLU A 322 -10.45 -18.00 -28.67
CA GLU A 322 -11.80 -17.86 -28.10
C GLU A 322 -11.71 -17.80 -26.57
N GLY A 323 -12.54 -16.95 -25.96
CA GLY A 323 -12.57 -16.77 -24.50
C GLY A 323 -11.69 -15.64 -23.97
N LEU A 324 -11.10 -14.77 -24.80
CA LEU A 324 -10.64 -13.45 -24.33
C LEU A 324 -11.86 -12.62 -23.92
N ALA A 325 -11.80 -12.01 -22.74
CA ALA A 325 -12.94 -11.25 -22.21
C ALA A 325 -13.13 -9.92 -22.94
N PHE A 326 -14.38 -9.50 -23.05
CA PHE A 326 -14.80 -8.21 -23.59
C PHE A 326 -15.86 -7.57 -22.67
N ASP A 327 -16.00 -6.25 -22.72
CA ASP A 327 -16.98 -5.49 -21.92
C ASP A 327 -18.17 -4.98 -22.74
N ALA A 328 -18.01 -4.85 -24.05
CA ALA A 328 -19.04 -4.43 -24.98
C ALA A 328 -19.00 -5.24 -26.27
N THR A 329 -20.17 -5.39 -26.89
CA THR A 329 -20.33 -5.98 -28.21
C THR A 329 -21.06 -4.97 -29.09
N TYR A 330 -20.46 -4.68 -30.23
CA TYR A 330 -21.03 -3.85 -31.28
C TYR A 330 -21.32 -4.70 -32.51
N THR A 331 -22.06 -4.12 -33.45
CA THR A 331 -22.41 -4.70 -34.73
C THR A 331 -21.87 -3.80 -35.82
N LEU A 332 -21.07 -4.37 -36.71
CA LEU A 332 -20.46 -3.65 -37.82
C LEU A 332 -21.53 -3.11 -38.76
N ALA A 333 -21.53 -1.79 -39.01
CA ALA A 333 -22.60 -1.12 -39.74
C ALA A 333 -22.58 -1.39 -41.26
N GLU A 334 -21.39 -1.62 -41.81
CA GLU A 334 -21.15 -1.88 -43.23
C GLU A 334 -19.95 -2.81 -43.39
N THR A 335 -19.75 -3.38 -44.58
CA THR A 335 -18.57 -4.23 -44.83
C THR A 335 -17.29 -3.43 -44.56
N LEU A 336 -16.36 -3.98 -43.78
CA LEU A 336 -15.08 -3.37 -43.43
C LEU A 336 -13.97 -3.93 -44.35
N PRO A 337 -13.44 -3.13 -45.31
CA PRO A 337 -12.28 -3.51 -46.13
C PRO A 337 -11.02 -3.68 -45.30
N ALA A 338 -10.07 -4.52 -45.71
CA ALA A 338 -8.86 -4.84 -44.93
C ALA A 338 -7.91 -3.64 -44.66
N ASP A 339 -8.04 -2.55 -45.40
CA ASP A 339 -7.24 -1.31 -45.29
C ASP A 339 -8.00 -0.15 -44.61
N ALA A 340 -9.22 -0.40 -44.11
CA ALA A 340 -10.04 0.64 -43.49
C ALA A 340 -9.42 1.23 -42.21
N ALA A 341 -9.44 2.56 -42.11
CA ALA A 341 -8.97 3.31 -40.95
C ALA A 341 -10.08 3.64 -39.93
N THR A 342 -11.31 3.18 -40.18
CA THR A 342 -12.48 3.41 -39.33
C THR A 342 -13.29 2.12 -39.22
N VAL A 343 -13.77 1.80 -38.03
CA VAL A 343 -14.69 0.68 -37.77
C VAL A 343 -16.07 1.28 -37.42
N PRO A 344 -17.00 1.36 -38.38
CA PRO A 344 -18.33 1.91 -38.16
C PRO A 344 -19.23 0.87 -37.47
N VAL A 345 -19.99 1.32 -36.46
CA VAL A 345 -20.85 0.44 -35.66
C VAL A 345 -22.26 1.00 -35.54
N LEU A 346 -23.23 0.10 -35.29
CA LEU A 346 -24.64 0.48 -35.17
C LEU A 346 -24.99 1.05 -33.79
N GLU A 347 -24.36 0.52 -32.73
CA GLU A 347 -24.62 0.89 -31.35
C GLU A 347 -23.82 2.14 -30.92
N SER A 348 -24.34 2.86 -29.91
CA SER A 348 -23.68 4.06 -29.40
C SER A 348 -22.32 3.76 -28.78
N THR A 349 -21.35 4.62 -29.08
CA THR A 349 -19.97 4.60 -28.54
C THR A 349 -19.77 5.63 -27.44
N ALA A 350 -20.84 6.17 -26.85
CA ALA A 350 -20.78 7.24 -25.84
C ALA A 350 -19.86 6.89 -24.64
N GLU A 351 -19.89 5.64 -24.20
CA GLU A 351 -19.09 5.13 -23.08
C GLU A 351 -17.68 4.65 -23.49
N ALA A 352 -17.39 4.52 -24.79
CA ALA A 352 -16.06 4.13 -25.25
C ALA A 352 -15.04 5.26 -25.07
N SER A 353 -13.79 4.87 -24.81
CA SER A 353 -12.69 5.77 -24.46
C SER A 353 -11.40 5.35 -25.15
N ALA A 354 -10.60 6.34 -25.58
CA ALA A 354 -9.24 6.12 -26.07
C ALA A 354 -8.17 6.25 -24.95
N ILE A 355 -8.60 6.57 -23.72
CA ILE A 355 -7.69 6.74 -22.59
C ILE A 355 -7.34 5.37 -22.02
N THR A 356 -6.05 5.06 -22.00
CA THR A 356 -5.47 3.87 -21.35
C THR A 356 -4.40 4.31 -20.35
N GLY A 357 -3.96 3.38 -19.52
CA GLY A 357 -2.95 3.60 -18.49
C GLY A 357 -2.86 2.38 -17.59
N PHE A 358 -1.81 2.31 -16.78
CA PHE A 358 -1.50 1.11 -16.01
C PHE A 358 -2.66 0.62 -15.12
N PHE A 359 -3.31 1.53 -14.38
CA PHE A 359 -4.48 1.22 -13.53
C PHE A 359 -5.85 1.53 -14.19
N ILE A 360 -5.87 1.83 -15.48
CA ILE A 360 -7.11 2.16 -16.20
C ILE A 360 -7.73 0.86 -16.72
N HIS A 361 -8.95 0.58 -16.28
CA HIS A 361 -9.74 -0.58 -16.73
C HIS A 361 -10.45 -0.23 -18.04
N ASN A 362 -9.66 -0.06 -19.10
CA ASN A 362 -10.14 0.26 -20.44
C ASN A 362 -9.14 -0.29 -21.47
N SER A 363 -9.66 -0.73 -22.61
CA SER A 363 -8.87 -1.14 -23.76
C SER A 363 -9.02 -0.14 -24.89
N VAL A 364 -8.12 -0.23 -25.86
CA VAL A 364 -8.28 0.38 -27.20
C VAL A 364 -8.28 -0.68 -28.29
N THR A 365 -8.45 -1.95 -27.92
CA THR A 365 -8.37 -3.09 -28.83
C THR A 365 -9.76 -3.69 -29.06
N LEU A 366 -10.14 -3.77 -30.32
CA LEU A 366 -11.32 -4.48 -30.82
C LEU A 366 -10.92 -5.84 -31.37
N ARG A 367 -11.84 -6.81 -31.32
CA ARG A 367 -11.75 -8.08 -32.03
C ARG A 367 -12.91 -8.24 -33.00
N ILE A 368 -12.60 -8.62 -34.25
CA ILE A 368 -13.57 -9.04 -35.26
C ILE A 368 -13.04 -10.35 -35.88
N GLY A 369 -13.77 -11.45 -35.72
CA GLY A 369 -13.27 -12.79 -36.10
C GLY A 369 -11.90 -13.10 -35.48
N ASP A 370 -10.91 -13.33 -36.34
CA ASP A 370 -9.50 -13.61 -35.99
C ASP A 370 -8.59 -12.37 -36.03
N GLU A 371 -9.17 -11.18 -36.24
CA GLU A 371 -8.42 -9.93 -36.31
C GLU A 371 -8.56 -9.10 -35.03
N LEU A 372 -7.44 -8.51 -34.60
CA LEU A 372 -7.40 -7.45 -33.59
C LEU A 372 -7.16 -6.09 -34.24
N ILE A 373 -7.85 -5.05 -33.75
CA ILE A 373 -7.79 -3.69 -34.29
C ILE A 373 -7.57 -2.72 -33.14
N ILE A 374 -6.60 -1.82 -33.22
CA ILE A 374 -6.37 -0.75 -32.22
C ILE A 374 -6.97 0.56 -32.73
N TYR A 375 -7.77 1.29 -31.94
CA TYR A 375 -8.24 2.62 -32.29
C TYR A 375 -7.56 3.72 -31.45
N LYS A 376 -7.50 4.96 -31.95
CA LYS A 376 -6.93 6.10 -31.21
C LYS A 376 -7.94 7.17 -30.84
N ALA A 377 -9.12 7.15 -31.46
CA ALA A 377 -10.22 8.03 -31.10
C ALA A 377 -11.56 7.34 -31.34
N VAL A 378 -12.59 7.90 -30.71
CA VAL A 378 -13.97 7.41 -30.76
C VAL A 378 -14.87 8.51 -31.25
N ARG A 379 -15.68 8.24 -32.27
CA ARG A 379 -16.74 9.14 -32.71
C ARG A 379 -18.00 8.82 -31.91
N LYS A 380 -18.39 9.74 -31.02
CA LYS A 380 -19.51 9.58 -30.06
C LYS A 380 -20.89 9.97 -30.60
N ASP A 381 -20.95 10.57 -31.79
CA ASP A 381 -22.18 10.96 -32.48
C ASP A 381 -22.42 10.09 -33.73
N THR A 382 -23.68 9.97 -34.15
CA THR A 382 -24.07 9.21 -35.35
C THR A 382 -23.45 9.78 -36.64
N PRO A 383 -22.90 8.96 -37.55
CA PRO A 383 -22.74 7.50 -37.44
C PRO A 383 -21.61 7.14 -36.47
N PHE A 384 -21.90 6.26 -35.51
CA PHE A 384 -20.94 5.86 -34.48
C PHE A 384 -19.79 5.05 -35.07
N GLY A 385 -18.62 5.11 -34.42
CA GLY A 385 -17.49 4.31 -34.86
C GLY A 385 -16.20 4.59 -34.10
N PHE A 386 -15.28 3.67 -34.27
CA PHE A 386 -13.89 3.80 -33.84
C PHE A 386 -13.07 4.33 -35.00
N ILE A 387 -12.20 5.32 -34.75
CA ILE A 387 -11.47 6.03 -35.79
C ILE A 387 -9.96 5.99 -35.52
N GLU A 388 -9.18 6.26 -36.57
CA GLU A 388 -7.72 6.10 -36.55
C GLU A 388 -7.31 4.67 -36.20
N CYS A 389 -7.99 3.71 -36.82
CA CYS A 389 -7.82 2.29 -36.56
C CYS A 389 -6.55 1.73 -37.23
N GLN A 390 -5.75 1.00 -36.45
CA GLN A 390 -4.68 0.13 -36.90
C GLN A 390 -5.23 -1.30 -37.04
N ARG A 391 -5.29 -1.79 -38.28
CA ARG A 391 -5.68 -3.16 -38.64
C ARG A 391 -4.55 -4.16 -38.36
N GLY A 392 -4.89 -5.43 -38.16
CA GLY A 392 -3.91 -6.50 -37.93
C GLY A 392 -3.03 -6.28 -36.69
N ALA A 393 -3.59 -5.69 -35.63
CA ALA A 393 -2.88 -5.40 -34.41
C ALA A 393 -2.29 -6.68 -33.79
N TYR A 394 -1.15 -6.51 -33.11
CA TYR A 394 -0.41 -7.58 -32.42
C TYR A 394 -0.05 -8.79 -33.30
N GLY A 395 0.05 -8.62 -34.63
CA GLY A 395 0.44 -9.69 -35.56
C GLY A 395 -0.74 -10.52 -36.09
N THR A 396 -1.98 -10.12 -35.80
CA THR A 396 -3.16 -10.68 -36.48
C THR A 396 -3.23 -10.23 -37.94
N LYS A 397 -3.99 -10.96 -38.77
CA LYS A 397 -4.08 -10.67 -40.21
C LYS A 397 -5.30 -9.79 -40.52
N PRO A 398 -5.13 -8.64 -41.19
CA PRO A 398 -6.24 -7.86 -41.70
C PRO A 398 -7.13 -8.68 -42.64
N ALA A 399 -8.44 -8.66 -42.40
CA ALA A 399 -9.43 -9.35 -43.21
C ALA A 399 -10.55 -8.41 -43.69
N VAL A 400 -11.34 -8.87 -44.66
CA VAL A 400 -12.61 -8.22 -45.01
C VAL A 400 -13.68 -8.80 -44.09
N HIS A 401 -14.40 -7.93 -43.37
CA HIS A 401 -15.48 -8.33 -42.47
C HIS A 401 -16.84 -7.90 -43.02
N PRO A 402 -17.81 -8.80 -43.22
CA PRO A 402 -19.14 -8.44 -43.71
C PRO A 402 -19.91 -7.57 -42.73
N ALA A 403 -20.77 -6.69 -43.28
CA ALA A 403 -21.76 -5.96 -42.49
C ALA A 403 -22.56 -6.90 -41.58
N GLY A 404 -22.82 -6.48 -40.34
CA GLY A 404 -23.51 -7.28 -39.33
C GLY A 404 -22.61 -8.18 -38.48
N GLU A 405 -21.31 -8.31 -38.79
CA GLU A 405 -20.37 -9.05 -37.95
C GLU A 405 -20.20 -8.38 -36.58
N LYS A 406 -19.92 -9.19 -35.55
CA LYS A 406 -19.73 -8.71 -34.19
C LYS A 406 -18.34 -8.12 -33.99
N VAL A 407 -18.30 -6.96 -33.34
CA VAL A 407 -17.09 -6.26 -32.93
C VAL A 407 -17.03 -6.28 -31.40
N TYR A 408 -16.07 -7.02 -30.85
CA TYR A 408 -15.91 -7.15 -29.40
C TYR A 408 -14.88 -6.16 -28.89
N HIS A 409 -15.23 -5.35 -27.89
CA HIS A 409 -14.29 -4.46 -27.22
C HIS A 409 -13.62 -5.20 -26.06
N LEU A 410 -12.34 -5.55 -26.24
CA LEU A 410 -11.63 -6.43 -25.30
C LEU A 410 -11.41 -5.76 -23.94
N LYS A 411 -11.33 -6.54 -22.87
CA LYS A 411 -10.96 -6.03 -21.55
C LYS A 411 -9.45 -5.96 -21.39
N GLU A 412 -8.96 -4.85 -20.83
CA GLU A 412 -7.55 -4.60 -20.55
C GLU A 412 -7.38 -3.91 -19.19
N CYS A 413 -6.35 -4.32 -18.45
CA CYS A 413 -5.80 -3.63 -17.29
C CYS A 413 -4.29 -3.96 -17.21
N PHE A 414 -3.48 -3.09 -16.61
CA PHE A 414 -2.02 -3.25 -16.54
C PHE A 414 -1.32 -3.40 -17.90
N GLY A 415 -1.97 -2.99 -19.00
CA GLY A 415 -1.49 -3.18 -20.36
C GLY A 415 -1.69 -4.61 -20.92
N LEU A 416 -2.42 -5.47 -20.21
CA LEU A 416 -2.59 -6.90 -20.50
C LEU A 416 -4.07 -7.27 -20.67
N PHE A 417 -4.35 -8.30 -21.48
CA PHE A 417 -5.71 -8.84 -21.63
C PHE A 417 -6.04 -9.83 -20.52
N VAL A 418 -7.31 -10.20 -20.41
CA VAL A 418 -7.79 -11.21 -19.46
C VAL A 418 -8.71 -12.22 -20.15
N PRO A 419 -8.73 -13.48 -19.69
CA PRO A 419 -9.70 -14.46 -20.12
C PRO A 419 -11.08 -14.22 -19.51
N ASP A 420 -12.11 -14.71 -20.18
CA ASP A 420 -13.45 -14.85 -19.61
C ASP A 420 -13.39 -15.88 -18.46
N PRO A 421 -13.69 -15.50 -17.21
CA PRO A 421 -13.46 -16.37 -16.05
C PRO A 421 -14.38 -17.60 -15.97
N ASP A 422 -15.38 -17.67 -16.84
CA ASP A 422 -16.32 -18.79 -16.93
C ASP A 422 -16.05 -19.65 -18.19
N GLY A 423 -15.04 -19.29 -18.99
CA GLY A 423 -14.66 -19.96 -20.24
C GLY A 423 -13.47 -20.92 -20.10
N PRO A 424 -13.16 -21.70 -21.16
CA PRO A 424 -12.05 -22.66 -21.14
C PRO A 424 -10.67 -22.00 -21.05
N LEU A 425 -10.48 -20.80 -21.63
CA LEU A 425 -9.19 -20.10 -21.59
C LEU A 425 -8.74 -19.76 -20.16
N TRP A 426 -9.68 -19.53 -19.25
CA TRP A 426 -9.40 -19.35 -17.82
C TRP A 426 -8.65 -20.55 -17.23
N ASN A 427 -9.18 -21.75 -17.48
CA ASN A 427 -8.58 -23.00 -17.01
C ASN A 427 -7.21 -23.26 -17.64
N ASP A 428 -7.04 -22.91 -18.91
CA ASP A 428 -5.77 -23.09 -19.61
C ASP A 428 -4.67 -22.18 -19.05
N VAL A 429 -4.99 -20.94 -18.72
CA VAL A 429 -4.05 -20.02 -18.05
C VAL A 429 -3.65 -20.59 -16.69
N ILE A 430 -4.60 -21.05 -15.87
CA ILE A 430 -4.33 -21.65 -14.56
C ILE A 430 -3.48 -22.92 -14.68
N ALA A 431 -3.84 -23.81 -15.62
CA ALA A 431 -3.10 -25.03 -15.86
C ALA A 431 -1.65 -24.70 -16.23
N ARG A 432 -1.44 -23.69 -17.08
CA ARG A 432 -0.12 -23.25 -17.48
C ARG A 432 0.68 -22.65 -16.33
N THR A 433 0.07 -21.84 -15.47
CA THR A 433 0.70 -21.34 -14.23
C THR A 433 1.16 -22.51 -13.35
N ALA A 434 0.30 -23.50 -13.14
CA ALA A 434 0.60 -24.67 -12.31
C ALA A 434 1.72 -25.54 -12.92
N GLU A 435 1.69 -25.78 -14.23
CA GLU A 435 2.73 -26.51 -14.96
C GLU A 435 4.10 -25.87 -14.78
N VAL A 436 4.21 -24.56 -15.00
CA VAL A 436 5.49 -23.84 -14.88
C VAL A 436 5.98 -23.81 -13.43
N TYR A 437 5.09 -23.61 -12.46
CA TYR A 437 5.44 -23.71 -11.03
C TYR A 437 6.02 -25.10 -10.70
N ASN A 438 5.29 -26.15 -11.08
CA ASN A 438 5.61 -27.54 -10.77
C ASN A 438 6.90 -28.00 -11.43
N ASP A 439 7.02 -27.79 -12.74
CA ASP A 439 8.11 -28.32 -13.55
C ASP A 439 9.37 -27.44 -13.45
N GLY A 440 9.19 -26.15 -13.19
CA GLY A 440 10.27 -25.21 -12.88
C GLY A 440 10.86 -25.40 -11.48
N GLY A 441 10.20 -26.11 -10.58
CA GLY A 441 10.71 -26.42 -9.23
C GLY A 441 10.51 -25.32 -8.18
N PHE A 442 9.72 -24.28 -8.46
CA PHE A 442 9.49 -23.15 -7.55
C PHE A 442 8.85 -23.55 -6.23
N ASP A 443 9.12 -22.81 -5.15
CA ASP A 443 8.63 -23.04 -3.77
C ASP A 443 7.64 -21.97 -3.33
N MET A 444 7.81 -20.74 -3.81
CA MET A 444 6.95 -19.60 -3.53
C MET A 444 6.17 -19.21 -4.79
N ILE A 445 4.98 -18.66 -4.62
CA ILE A 445 4.24 -18.01 -5.70
C ILE A 445 3.65 -16.69 -5.20
N TYR A 446 3.88 -15.63 -5.97
CA TYR A 446 3.24 -14.34 -5.76
C TYR A 446 2.19 -14.14 -6.87
N LEU A 447 0.92 -14.01 -6.48
CA LEU A 447 -0.18 -13.65 -7.40
C LEU A 447 -0.33 -12.13 -7.40
N ASP A 448 0.54 -11.47 -8.15
CA ASP A 448 0.45 -10.04 -8.38
C ASP A 448 -0.73 -9.72 -9.29
N ALA A 449 -1.15 -8.46 -9.33
CA ALA A 449 -2.29 -7.97 -10.11
C ALA A 449 -3.63 -8.66 -9.76
N LEU A 450 -3.69 -9.52 -8.73
CA LEU A 450 -4.92 -10.17 -8.26
C LEU A 450 -5.94 -9.14 -7.73
N ASP A 451 -5.47 -7.99 -7.25
CA ASP A 451 -6.25 -6.79 -6.95
C ASP A 451 -7.02 -6.21 -8.16
N GLY A 452 -6.62 -6.57 -9.38
CA GLY A 452 -7.36 -6.30 -10.62
C GLY A 452 -8.54 -7.25 -10.90
N SER A 453 -8.93 -8.14 -9.98
CA SER A 453 -10.00 -9.13 -10.18
C SER A 453 -11.37 -8.54 -10.52
N ASN A 454 -11.61 -7.28 -10.19
CA ASN A 454 -12.81 -6.54 -10.57
C ASN A 454 -12.99 -6.38 -12.09
N ILE A 455 -11.91 -6.53 -12.88
CA ILE A 455 -11.98 -6.48 -14.36
C ILE A 455 -12.97 -7.49 -14.93
N HIS A 456 -13.14 -8.65 -14.26
CA HIS A 456 -13.97 -9.73 -14.78
C HIS A 456 -15.47 -9.44 -14.70
N ARG A 457 -15.99 -9.13 -13.51
CA ARG A 457 -17.43 -8.92 -13.25
C ARG A 457 -17.72 -7.77 -12.26
N GLY A 458 -16.86 -6.78 -12.19
CA GLY A 458 -17.01 -5.61 -11.31
C GLY A 458 -16.58 -5.86 -9.86
N ASN A 459 -16.57 -4.79 -9.06
CA ASN A 459 -16.09 -4.81 -7.68
C ASN A 459 -16.88 -5.77 -6.77
N GLU A 460 -18.18 -5.94 -7.01
CA GLU A 460 -19.05 -6.85 -6.25
C GLU A 460 -18.55 -8.31 -6.28
N TRP A 461 -17.95 -8.73 -7.40
CA TRP A 461 -17.54 -10.11 -7.65
C TRP A 461 -16.02 -10.32 -7.67
N ALA A 462 -15.25 -9.27 -7.38
CA ALA A 462 -13.79 -9.34 -7.35
C ALA A 462 -13.30 -10.40 -6.34
N TRP A 463 -13.94 -10.46 -5.16
CA TRP A 463 -13.59 -11.45 -4.14
C TRP A 463 -13.75 -12.90 -4.63
N TYR A 464 -14.79 -13.17 -5.43
CA TYR A 464 -15.07 -14.52 -5.90
C TYR A 464 -14.07 -14.96 -6.97
N TYR A 465 -13.87 -14.15 -8.01
CA TYR A 465 -13.01 -14.55 -9.13
C TYR A 465 -11.52 -14.58 -8.76
N GLY A 466 -11.07 -13.68 -7.89
CA GLY A 466 -9.71 -13.75 -7.32
C GLY A 466 -9.51 -15.03 -6.50
N SER A 467 -10.48 -15.39 -5.66
CA SER A 467 -10.46 -16.64 -4.88
C SER A 467 -10.51 -17.88 -5.76
N LYS A 468 -11.40 -17.88 -6.77
CA LYS A 468 -11.56 -18.98 -7.72
C LYS A 468 -10.23 -19.29 -8.39
N PHE A 469 -9.53 -18.28 -8.91
CA PHE A 469 -8.21 -18.45 -9.52
C PHE A 469 -7.21 -19.08 -8.54
N ALA A 470 -7.09 -18.52 -7.33
CA ALA A 470 -6.14 -19.00 -6.33
C ALA A 470 -6.42 -20.43 -5.86
N PHE A 471 -7.69 -20.80 -5.65
CA PHE A 471 -8.09 -22.14 -5.22
C PHE A 471 -7.85 -23.18 -6.32
N GLU A 472 -8.27 -22.85 -7.53
CA GLU A 472 -8.07 -23.70 -8.71
C GLU A 472 -6.58 -23.93 -8.98
N LEU A 473 -5.75 -22.90 -8.81
CA LEU A 473 -4.30 -23.01 -8.92
C LEU A 473 -3.71 -23.86 -7.80
N ALA A 474 -4.04 -23.58 -6.53
CA ALA A 474 -3.53 -24.31 -5.38
C ALA A 474 -3.81 -25.82 -5.47
N ASN A 475 -5.00 -26.20 -5.96
CA ASN A 475 -5.39 -27.60 -6.15
C ASN A 475 -4.63 -28.31 -7.28
N ARG A 476 -3.92 -27.58 -8.15
CA ARG A 476 -3.10 -28.13 -9.25
C ARG A 476 -1.61 -28.15 -8.94
N LEU A 477 -1.18 -27.63 -7.78
CA LEU A 477 0.23 -27.65 -7.39
C LEU A 477 0.62 -29.04 -6.82
N LYS A 478 1.76 -29.57 -7.26
CA LYS A 478 2.31 -30.87 -6.82
C LYS A 478 2.94 -30.78 -5.42
N LYS A 479 3.32 -29.58 -4.98
CA LYS A 479 3.77 -29.28 -3.62
C LYS A 479 3.12 -27.98 -3.12
N PRO A 480 2.93 -27.80 -1.80
CA PRO A 480 2.42 -26.54 -1.26
C PRO A 480 3.36 -25.38 -1.60
N ALA A 481 2.79 -24.24 -1.99
CA ALA A 481 3.53 -23.01 -2.24
C ALA A 481 3.45 -22.04 -1.06
N ILE A 482 4.52 -21.28 -0.83
CA ILE A 482 4.46 -20.06 -0.04
C ILE A 482 3.66 -19.04 -0.86
N PHE A 483 2.40 -18.79 -0.48
CA PHE A 483 1.52 -17.89 -1.21
C PHE A 483 1.56 -16.46 -0.65
N GLU A 484 1.78 -15.51 -1.54
CA GLU A 484 1.50 -14.09 -1.37
C GLU A 484 0.74 -13.54 -2.58
N MET A 485 0.03 -12.42 -2.42
CA MET A 485 -0.85 -11.85 -3.45
C MET A 485 -1.07 -10.35 -3.21
N SER A 486 -1.44 -9.59 -4.24
CA SER A 486 -1.67 -8.13 -4.15
C SER A 486 -3.02 -7.72 -3.52
N THR A 487 -3.89 -8.68 -3.19
CA THR A 487 -5.17 -8.43 -2.50
C THR A 487 -5.46 -9.43 -1.39
N PHE A 488 -6.44 -9.11 -0.53
CA PHE A 488 -6.84 -9.98 0.56
C PHE A 488 -8.31 -9.88 0.95
N HIS A 489 -9.00 -11.02 0.85
CA HIS A 489 -10.35 -11.25 1.37
C HIS A 489 -10.41 -12.68 1.93
N HIS A 490 -11.51 -12.98 2.64
CA HIS A 490 -11.69 -14.18 3.46
C HIS A 490 -11.12 -15.47 2.87
N HIS A 491 -11.50 -15.83 1.64
CA HIS A 491 -11.10 -17.10 1.04
C HIS A 491 -9.59 -17.18 0.74
N LEU A 492 -8.90 -16.07 0.47
CA LEU A 492 -7.46 -16.14 0.20
C LEU A 492 -6.66 -16.52 1.44
N TRP A 493 -7.23 -16.36 2.65
CA TRP A 493 -6.58 -16.77 3.88
C TRP A 493 -6.21 -18.25 3.88
N TYR A 494 -7.07 -19.12 3.34
CA TYR A 494 -6.84 -20.57 3.36
C TYR A 494 -5.54 -21.01 2.68
N VAL A 495 -5.09 -20.29 1.66
CA VAL A 495 -3.85 -20.58 0.95
C VAL A 495 -2.70 -19.67 1.35
N ARG A 496 -2.98 -18.46 1.85
CA ARG A 496 -1.96 -17.45 2.13
C ARG A 496 -1.00 -17.89 3.22
N SER A 497 0.30 -17.67 2.96
CA SER A 497 1.40 -18.10 3.82
C SER A 497 1.99 -16.96 4.66
N ARG A 498 1.93 -15.72 4.17
CA ARG A 498 2.34 -14.50 4.89
C ARG A 498 1.66 -13.26 4.31
N MET A 499 1.78 -12.13 4.99
CA MET A 499 1.11 -10.88 4.63
C MET A 499 1.98 -9.65 4.87
N GLY A 500 1.83 -8.62 4.04
CA GLY A 500 2.51 -7.33 4.19
C GLY A 500 3.54 -7.03 3.10
N ALA A 501 3.38 -7.56 1.88
CA ALA A 501 4.21 -7.19 0.74
C ALA A 501 3.78 -5.85 0.10
N TRP A 502 3.91 -4.75 0.84
CA TRP A 502 3.66 -3.40 0.31
C TRP A 502 4.78 -2.94 -0.62
N ASP A 503 4.44 -2.09 -1.59
CA ASP A 503 5.41 -1.46 -2.48
C ASP A 503 6.37 -0.51 -1.73
N CYS A 504 7.57 -0.32 -2.27
CA CYS A 504 8.61 0.46 -1.61
C CYS A 504 8.30 1.97 -1.62
N PRO A 505 8.53 2.70 -0.50
CA PRO A 505 8.42 4.15 -0.50
C PRO A 505 9.54 4.77 -1.35
N ALA A 506 9.19 5.80 -2.12
CA ALA A 506 10.14 6.64 -2.86
C ALA A 506 10.72 7.78 -2.00
N ARG A 507 10.09 8.08 -0.86
CA ARG A 507 10.42 9.17 0.06
C ARG A 507 9.86 8.91 1.46
N ALA A 508 10.45 9.54 2.48
CA ALA A 508 10.09 9.40 3.89
C ALA A 508 9.93 7.94 4.35
N PRO A 509 10.98 7.10 4.20
CA PRO A 509 10.89 5.67 4.49
C PRO A 509 10.57 5.38 5.95
N LYS A 510 11.06 6.16 6.92
CA LYS A 510 10.83 5.90 8.35
C LYS A 510 9.33 6.05 8.75
N PRO A 511 8.63 7.13 8.37
CA PRO A 511 7.17 7.19 8.53
C PRO A 511 6.41 6.03 7.86
N PHE A 512 6.81 5.64 6.64
CA PHE A 512 6.19 4.51 5.94
C PHE A 512 6.35 3.19 6.70
N ILE A 513 7.53 2.91 7.26
CA ILE A 513 7.79 1.73 8.11
C ILE A 513 6.81 1.70 9.29
N GLU A 514 6.63 2.82 9.99
CA GLU A 514 5.74 2.86 11.16
C GLU A 514 4.27 2.62 10.81
N ILE A 515 3.79 3.21 9.72
CA ILE A 515 2.44 2.95 9.22
C ILE A 515 2.28 1.46 8.88
N HIS A 516 3.24 0.89 8.15
CA HIS A 516 3.17 -0.50 7.73
C HIS A 516 3.10 -1.44 8.93
N ARG A 517 3.93 -1.21 9.96
CA ARG A 517 3.88 -2.00 11.21
C ARG A 517 2.54 -1.89 11.92
N ILE A 518 1.96 -0.70 11.98
CA ILE A 518 0.64 -0.49 12.59
C ILE A 518 -0.42 -1.35 11.90
N VAL A 519 -0.40 -1.40 10.57
CA VAL A 519 -1.31 -2.24 9.78
C VAL A 519 -1.01 -3.72 9.98
N ASN A 520 0.25 -4.12 9.96
CA ASN A 520 0.69 -5.52 10.08
C ASN A 520 0.33 -6.16 11.43
N ARG A 521 -0.05 -5.38 12.46
CA ARG A 521 -0.53 -5.94 13.72
C ARG A 521 -1.73 -6.88 13.54
N SER A 522 -2.57 -6.64 12.53
CA SER A 522 -3.72 -7.50 12.21
C SER A 522 -3.31 -8.92 11.78
N CYS A 523 -2.08 -9.11 11.28
CA CYS A 523 -1.59 -10.44 10.87
C CYS A 523 -1.62 -11.43 12.04
N ARG A 524 -1.39 -10.95 13.27
CA ARG A 524 -1.46 -11.78 14.49
C ARG A 524 -2.87 -12.32 14.73
N ASP A 525 -3.87 -11.48 14.52
CA ASP A 525 -5.29 -11.83 14.73
C ASP A 525 -5.75 -12.91 13.74
N MET A 526 -5.14 -12.92 12.55
CA MET A 526 -5.40 -13.85 11.46
C MET A 526 -4.46 -15.07 11.46
N PHE A 527 -3.59 -15.22 12.47
CA PHE A 527 -2.58 -16.29 12.52
C PHE A 527 -1.69 -16.38 11.27
N LEU A 528 -1.29 -15.23 10.72
CA LEU A 528 -0.36 -15.14 9.59
C LEU A 528 0.97 -14.49 10.03
N PRO A 529 2.12 -15.00 9.54
CA PRO A 529 3.38 -14.26 9.59
C PRO A 529 3.25 -12.90 8.88
N ALA A 530 3.77 -11.86 9.53
CA ALA A 530 3.89 -10.54 8.90
C ALA A 530 5.18 -10.46 8.06
N HIS A 531 5.17 -9.54 7.11
CA HIS A 531 6.27 -9.19 6.22
C HIS A 531 6.32 -7.66 6.13
N LEU A 532 7.50 -7.04 6.19
CA LEU A 532 7.65 -5.58 6.26
C LEU A 532 7.69 -4.87 4.90
N GLY A 533 7.28 -5.58 3.84
CA GLY A 533 7.16 -5.03 2.49
C GLY A 533 8.44 -5.05 1.68
N TRP A 534 8.34 -4.40 0.52
CA TRP A 534 9.40 -4.22 -0.45
C TRP A 534 10.17 -2.93 -0.16
N TRP A 535 11.48 -2.97 -0.35
CA TRP A 535 12.39 -1.87 -0.06
C TRP A 535 13.35 -1.64 -1.21
N ALA A 536 13.67 -0.38 -1.45
CA ALA A 536 14.60 0.02 -2.48
C ALA A 536 15.86 0.64 -1.87
N ILE A 537 17.00 0.32 -2.46
CA ILE A 537 18.24 1.04 -2.19
C ILE A 537 18.44 2.08 -3.29
N PHE A 538 18.26 3.35 -2.95
CA PHE A 538 18.41 4.45 -3.88
C PHE A 538 19.72 5.22 -3.64
N ASP A 539 20.46 5.41 -4.72
CA ASP A 539 21.51 6.42 -4.78
C ASP A 539 20.88 7.83 -4.86
N TRP A 540 21.70 8.87 -4.67
CA TRP A 540 21.23 10.24 -4.83
C TRP A 540 20.98 10.55 -6.32
N GLN A 541 19.75 10.96 -6.63
CA GLN A 541 19.31 11.34 -8.00
C GLN A 541 18.77 12.78 -8.04
N GLY A 542 19.13 13.62 -7.08
CA GLY A 542 18.60 14.97 -6.95
C GLY A 542 17.41 15.03 -6.00
N ILE A 543 16.20 15.25 -6.56
CA ILE A 543 14.98 15.53 -5.79
C ILE A 543 14.23 14.25 -5.38
N GLN A 544 14.11 13.28 -6.28
CA GLN A 544 13.47 12.00 -6.01
C GLN A 544 14.15 10.87 -6.81
N PRO A 545 14.09 9.61 -6.38
CA PRO A 545 13.68 9.19 -5.03
C PRO A 545 14.67 9.69 -3.96
N GLU A 546 14.25 9.68 -2.70
CA GLU A 546 15.15 10.01 -1.59
C GLU A 546 16.21 8.91 -1.44
N ARG A 547 17.46 9.34 -1.24
CA ARG A 547 18.61 8.44 -1.05
C ARG A 547 18.40 7.53 0.16
N THR A 548 18.86 6.29 0.06
CA THR A 548 18.88 5.36 1.19
C THR A 548 20.16 5.54 2.00
N THR A 549 20.03 5.77 3.30
CA THR A 549 21.17 5.92 4.23
C THR A 549 21.25 4.73 5.20
N PRO A 550 22.42 4.48 5.81
CA PRO A 550 22.58 3.40 6.79
C PRO A 550 21.52 3.41 7.91
N ASP A 551 21.16 4.59 8.40
CA ASP A 551 20.18 4.75 9.49
C ASP A 551 18.75 4.33 9.08
N VAL A 552 18.40 4.40 7.80
CA VAL A 552 17.12 3.86 7.30
C VAL A 552 17.14 2.33 7.33
N ILE A 553 18.26 1.70 6.95
CA ILE A 553 18.40 0.23 6.96
C ILE A 553 18.46 -0.31 8.40
N GLU A 554 19.14 0.38 9.31
CA GLU A 554 19.10 0.02 10.74
C GLU A 554 17.69 0.17 11.31
N TYR A 555 16.99 1.26 11.00
CA TYR A 555 15.60 1.44 11.42
C TYR A 555 14.73 0.29 10.93
N LEU A 556 14.82 -0.07 9.64
CA LEU A 556 14.12 -1.21 9.06
C LEU A 556 14.46 -2.53 9.79
N GLY A 557 15.75 -2.81 9.98
CA GLY A 557 16.24 -4.01 10.65
C GLY A 557 15.77 -4.15 12.09
N THR A 558 15.80 -3.06 12.87
CA THR A 558 15.29 -3.07 14.27
C THR A 558 13.81 -3.41 14.33
N ARG A 559 13.02 -2.93 13.36
CA ARG A 559 11.57 -3.23 13.28
C ARG A 559 11.31 -4.67 12.89
N CYS A 560 12.07 -5.22 11.95
CA CYS A 560 12.03 -6.64 11.60
C CYS A 560 12.39 -7.55 12.78
N ILE A 561 13.40 -7.19 13.58
CA ILE A 561 13.73 -7.90 14.82
C ILE A 561 12.60 -7.80 15.84
N ALA A 562 12.05 -6.60 16.05
CA ALA A 562 11.00 -6.35 17.03
C ALA A 562 9.73 -7.18 16.77
N ASP A 563 9.31 -7.24 15.51
CA ASP A 563 8.06 -7.87 15.09
C ASP A 563 8.27 -9.31 14.57
N GLY A 564 9.52 -9.76 14.41
CA GLY A 564 9.86 -11.09 13.90
C GLY A 564 9.53 -11.28 12.40
N CYS A 565 9.43 -10.21 11.62
CA CYS A 565 8.98 -10.26 10.23
C CYS A 565 10.15 -10.17 9.21
N GLY A 566 10.01 -10.89 8.09
CA GLY A 566 10.92 -10.77 6.94
C GLY A 566 10.65 -9.50 6.13
N LEU A 567 11.47 -9.27 5.10
CA LEU A 567 11.36 -8.13 4.18
C LEU A 567 11.83 -8.51 2.76
N SER A 568 11.62 -7.64 1.77
CA SER A 568 12.13 -7.86 0.41
C SER A 568 12.78 -6.65 -0.22
N PHE A 569 13.58 -6.89 -1.25
CA PHE A 569 14.14 -5.83 -2.09
C PHE A 569 13.89 -6.06 -3.58
N PRO A 570 13.05 -5.25 -4.25
CA PRO A 570 12.95 -5.20 -5.71
C PRO A 570 14.03 -4.34 -6.38
N VAL A 571 14.66 -3.42 -5.64
CA VAL A 571 15.59 -2.43 -6.20
C VAL A 571 16.84 -2.32 -5.33
N GLY A 572 18.00 -2.31 -5.98
CA GLY A 572 19.30 -2.03 -5.34
C GLY A 572 20.23 -3.23 -5.31
N PHE A 573 19.77 -4.39 -4.84
CA PHE A 573 20.58 -5.60 -4.74
C PHE A 573 20.49 -6.45 -6.01
N THR A 574 21.48 -6.29 -6.89
CA THR A 574 21.78 -7.20 -8.01
C THR A 574 23.25 -7.60 -7.93
N PRO A 575 23.67 -8.76 -8.50
CA PRO A 575 25.07 -9.14 -8.50
C PRO A 575 25.99 -8.06 -9.08
N ASP A 576 25.61 -7.45 -10.20
CA ASP A 576 26.37 -6.35 -10.81
C ASP A 576 26.49 -5.13 -9.87
N ALA A 577 25.40 -4.73 -9.21
CA ALA A 577 25.42 -3.61 -8.28
C ALA A 577 26.25 -3.95 -7.03
N TYR A 578 26.13 -5.17 -6.51
CA TYR A 578 26.86 -5.61 -5.32
C TYR A 578 28.36 -5.72 -5.57
N GLU A 579 28.78 -6.20 -6.75
CA GLU A 579 30.21 -6.30 -7.11
C GLU A 579 30.85 -4.93 -7.36
N ASN A 580 30.10 -3.97 -7.91
CA ASN A 580 30.65 -2.70 -8.39
C ASN A 580 30.36 -1.48 -7.47
N SER A 581 29.46 -1.60 -6.49
CA SER A 581 29.11 -0.49 -5.60
C SER A 581 29.49 -0.76 -4.14
N PRO A 582 30.52 -0.06 -3.60
CA PRO A 582 30.85 -0.11 -2.18
C PRO A 582 29.68 0.27 -1.27
N ASN A 583 28.77 1.12 -1.74
CA ASN A 583 27.58 1.51 -0.99
C ASN A 583 26.60 0.34 -0.83
N ILE A 584 26.32 -0.38 -1.93
CA ILE A 584 25.48 -1.57 -1.91
C ILE A 584 26.08 -2.64 -0.99
N GLN A 585 27.39 -2.86 -1.04
CA GLN A 585 28.07 -3.77 -0.11
C GLN A 585 27.94 -3.32 1.35
N ARG A 586 28.14 -2.02 1.62
CA ARG A 586 28.03 -1.45 2.97
C ARG A 586 26.62 -1.63 3.53
N LEU A 587 25.58 -1.27 2.77
CA LEU A 587 24.19 -1.42 3.20
C LEU A 587 23.79 -2.90 3.29
N GLY A 588 24.28 -3.74 2.38
CA GLY A 588 24.09 -5.19 2.42
C GLY A 588 24.66 -5.85 3.68
N LYS A 589 25.80 -5.39 4.19
CA LYS A 589 26.36 -5.84 5.47
C LYS A 589 25.45 -5.50 6.65
N ILE A 590 24.82 -4.32 6.64
CA ILE A 590 23.84 -3.96 7.67
C ILE A 590 22.62 -4.87 7.57
N VAL A 591 22.07 -5.07 6.35
CA VAL A 591 20.96 -6.01 6.12
C VAL A 591 21.30 -7.39 6.69
N ARG A 592 22.50 -7.92 6.38
CA ARG A 592 22.97 -9.20 6.88
C ARG A 592 23.02 -9.29 8.40
N GLN A 593 23.59 -8.29 9.05
CA GLN A 593 23.71 -8.25 10.52
C GLN A 593 22.32 -8.34 11.19
N TYR A 594 21.36 -7.55 10.73
CA TYR A 594 20.03 -7.52 11.33
C TYR A 594 19.20 -8.76 10.96
N GLU A 595 19.33 -9.27 9.74
CA GLU A 595 18.67 -10.50 9.31
C GLU A 595 19.17 -11.73 10.08
N ASP A 596 20.49 -11.83 10.31
CA ASP A 596 21.07 -12.90 11.13
C ASP A 596 20.55 -12.86 12.57
N LEU A 597 20.51 -11.67 13.19
CA LEU A 597 19.97 -11.49 14.54
C LEU A 597 18.48 -11.83 14.63
N ARG A 598 17.69 -11.43 13.62
CA ARG A 598 16.26 -11.75 13.53
C ARG A 598 16.04 -13.26 13.43
N ARG A 599 16.75 -13.92 12.51
CA ARG A 599 16.60 -15.37 12.27
C ARG A 599 17.12 -16.22 13.42
N ALA A 600 18.19 -15.78 14.08
CA ALA A 600 18.72 -16.45 15.27
C ALA A 600 17.80 -16.28 16.49
N ASN A 601 16.98 -15.23 16.51
CA ASN A 601 16.07 -14.88 17.60
C ASN A 601 16.79 -14.81 18.96
N THR A 602 18.00 -14.24 18.97
CA THR A 602 18.88 -14.15 20.16
C THR A 602 18.75 -12.84 20.93
N VAL A 603 18.05 -11.84 20.39
CA VAL A 603 17.84 -10.54 21.04
C VAL A 603 16.89 -10.72 22.24
N PRO A 604 17.30 -10.37 23.47
CA PRO A 604 16.46 -10.53 24.66
C PRO A 604 15.13 -9.80 24.55
N ASP A 605 14.05 -10.40 25.05
CA ASP A 605 12.67 -9.88 24.94
C ASP A 605 12.51 -8.40 25.36
N PRO A 606 13.07 -7.90 26.48
CA PRO A 606 12.96 -6.49 26.84
C PRO A 606 13.63 -5.55 25.83
N VAL A 607 14.76 -5.98 25.25
CA VAL A 607 15.46 -5.22 24.21
C VAL A 607 14.65 -5.28 22.91
N ARG A 608 14.20 -6.46 22.50
CA ARG A 608 13.37 -6.66 21.29
C ARG A 608 12.11 -5.78 21.31
N GLN A 609 11.43 -5.69 22.46
CA GLN A 609 10.28 -4.80 22.63
C GLN A 609 10.66 -3.33 22.49
N ARG A 610 11.79 -2.91 23.08
CA ARG A 610 12.28 -1.52 22.97
C ARG A 610 12.62 -1.15 21.53
N LEU A 611 13.23 -2.07 20.76
CA LEU A 611 13.51 -1.92 19.33
C LEU A 611 12.26 -1.71 18.47
N GLY A 612 11.06 -1.99 18.99
CA GLY A 612 9.79 -1.75 18.30
C GLY A 612 9.12 -0.41 18.65
N THR A 613 9.75 0.43 19.47
CA THR A 613 9.13 1.68 19.98
C THR A 613 9.01 2.73 18.88
N ARG A 614 7.79 3.21 18.63
CA ARG A 614 7.48 4.20 17.58
C ARG A 614 8.34 5.46 17.73
N GLY A 615 9.03 5.85 16.65
CA GLY A 615 9.82 7.09 16.58
C GLY A 615 11.13 7.07 17.36
N GLU A 616 11.46 5.96 18.03
CA GLU A 616 12.80 5.75 18.60
C GLU A 616 13.67 4.97 17.62
N GLU A 617 14.93 5.36 17.49
CA GLU A 617 15.90 4.72 16.62
C GLU A 617 17.00 4.05 17.43
N PHE A 618 17.57 2.99 16.88
CA PHE A 618 18.64 2.24 17.52
C PHE A 618 19.72 1.88 16.52
N THR A 619 20.96 1.79 16.99
CA THR A 619 22.10 1.28 16.22
C THR A 619 22.73 0.09 16.94
N LEU A 620 23.24 -0.87 16.17
CA LEU A 620 23.90 -2.06 16.69
C LEU A 620 25.37 -1.74 17.01
N VAL A 621 25.80 -2.04 18.23
CA VAL A 621 27.20 -1.93 18.65
C VAL A 621 27.96 -3.17 18.21
N THR A 622 29.15 -2.97 17.62
CA THR A 622 30.05 -4.05 17.22
C THR A 622 31.43 -3.85 17.87
N PRO A 623 32.05 -4.89 18.47
CA PRO A 623 31.54 -6.26 18.62
C PRO A 623 30.40 -6.37 19.65
N ALA A 624 29.77 -7.55 19.71
CA ALA A 624 28.81 -7.91 20.75
C ALA A 624 29.43 -7.80 22.16
N ASP A 625 28.59 -7.86 23.19
CA ASP A 625 29.04 -7.82 24.58
C ASP A 625 30.05 -8.95 24.85
N PRO A 626 31.28 -8.65 25.33
CA PRO A 626 32.33 -9.65 25.45
C PRO A 626 32.08 -10.68 26.55
N ASP A 627 31.28 -10.34 27.56
CA ASP A 627 31.01 -11.22 28.71
C ASP A 627 29.84 -12.17 28.43
N THR A 628 28.83 -11.69 27.70
CA THR A 628 27.60 -12.44 27.43
C THR A 628 27.49 -12.98 26.00
N GLY A 629 28.25 -12.42 25.06
CA GLY A 629 28.14 -12.70 23.62
C GLY A 629 26.86 -12.16 22.97
N LEU A 630 26.03 -11.40 23.70
CA LEU A 630 24.74 -10.92 23.23
C LEU A 630 24.88 -9.62 22.41
N PRO A 631 23.98 -9.39 21.43
CA PRO A 631 23.95 -8.15 20.67
C PRO A 631 23.60 -6.97 21.59
N VAL A 632 24.33 -5.86 21.41
CA VAL A 632 24.13 -4.63 22.19
C VAL A 632 23.62 -3.54 21.28
N PHE A 633 22.51 -2.92 21.64
CA PHE A 633 21.93 -1.79 20.90
C PHE A 633 22.05 -0.51 21.71
N ARG A 634 22.20 0.63 21.03
CA ARG A 634 22.12 1.96 21.64
C ARG A 634 20.96 2.75 21.04
N PRO A 635 20.17 3.47 21.84
CA PRO A 635 19.30 4.52 21.32
C PRO A 635 20.14 5.54 20.54
N ILE A 636 19.64 6.01 19.41
CA ILE A 636 20.28 7.02 18.57
C ILE A 636 19.22 8.00 18.04
N ARG A 637 19.59 9.26 17.83
CA ARG A 637 18.74 10.25 17.14
C ARG A 637 19.51 10.95 16.03
N TYR A 638 18.78 11.27 14.96
CA TYR A 638 19.26 11.98 13.78
C TYR A 638 18.42 13.25 13.59
N ASP A 639 18.86 14.35 14.21
CA ASP A 639 18.16 15.63 14.18
C ASP A 639 18.60 16.44 12.96
N LYS A 640 17.86 16.30 11.86
CA LYS A 640 18.12 16.96 10.56
C LYS A 640 17.57 18.38 10.53
N HIS A 641 18.41 19.32 10.10
CA HIS A 641 18.04 20.73 9.85
C HIS A 641 18.45 21.16 8.45
N LYS A 642 17.50 21.73 7.68
CA LYS A 642 17.71 22.23 6.32
C LYS A 642 18.05 23.72 6.35
N ILE A 643 19.17 24.08 5.74
CA ILE A 643 19.66 25.46 5.62
C ILE A 643 19.48 25.90 4.17
N THR A 644 18.53 26.80 3.95
CA THR A 644 18.21 27.39 2.63
C THR A 644 19.03 28.63 2.32
N GLN A 645 19.59 29.29 3.34
CA GLN A 645 20.50 30.42 3.19
C GLN A 645 21.54 30.38 4.32
N ILE A 646 22.82 30.49 3.96
CA ILE A 646 23.93 30.60 4.91
C ILE A 646 24.22 32.08 5.13
N ASP A 647 23.94 32.57 6.34
CA ASP A 647 24.17 33.98 6.69
C ASP A 647 25.69 34.28 6.76
N THR A 648 26.06 35.55 6.55
CA THR A 648 27.47 35.99 6.72
C THR A 648 28.00 35.73 8.12
N GLY A 649 27.11 35.72 9.12
CA GLY A 649 27.39 35.33 10.51
C GLY A 649 27.19 33.85 10.79
N GLY A 650 26.85 33.01 9.82
CA GLY A 650 26.44 31.62 10.01
C GLY A 650 24.98 31.50 10.48
N SER A 651 24.35 30.38 10.13
CA SER A 651 22.95 30.09 10.46
C SER A 651 22.87 29.38 11.81
N THR A 652 21.88 29.72 12.64
CA THR A 652 21.72 29.16 13.99
C THR A 652 20.34 28.53 14.21
N TRP A 653 20.31 27.41 14.93
CA TRP A 653 19.08 26.74 15.37
C TRP A 653 19.33 25.96 16.66
N THR A 654 18.26 25.44 17.27
CA THR A 654 18.34 24.65 18.51
C THR A 654 18.13 23.17 18.22
N VAL A 655 18.91 22.31 18.87
CA VAL A 655 18.76 20.85 18.89
C VAL A 655 18.70 20.38 20.34
N ALA A 656 17.74 19.52 20.67
CA ALA A 656 17.63 18.91 21.99
C ALA A 656 18.36 17.56 22.03
N ASN A 657 19.39 17.45 22.86
CA ASN A 657 20.02 16.18 23.17
C ASN A 657 19.22 15.47 24.26
N HIS A 658 18.62 14.34 23.91
CA HIS A 658 17.80 13.55 24.82
C HIS A 658 18.60 12.57 25.68
N PHE A 659 19.93 12.61 25.58
CA PHE A 659 20.85 11.72 26.27
C PHE A 659 21.85 12.51 27.14
N GLY A 660 22.83 11.81 27.69
CA GLY A 660 23.94 12.43 28.41
C GLY A 660 24.82 13.30 27.51
N GLU A 661 25.68 14.10 28.15
CA GLU A 661 26.66 14.92 27.45
C GLU A 661 27.63 14.04 26.65
N GLN A 662 27.88 14.42 25.39
CA GLN A 662 28.73 13.64 24.48
C GLN A 662 29.40 14.53 23.42
N PRO A 663 30.53 14.11 22.83
CA PRO A 663 31.06 14.76 21.63
C PRO A 663 30.04 14.71 20.49
N ILE A 664 29.98 15.77 19.68
CA ILE A 664 29.06 15.80 18.54
C ILE A 664 29.44 14.77 17.47
N SER A 665 28.44 14.13 16.87
CA SER A 665 28.54 13.43 15.58
C SER A 665 27.64 14.15 14.57
N LEU A 666 28.04 14.16 13.29
CA LEU A 666 27.42 14.99 12.26
C LEU A 666 27.28 14.26 10.93
N ARG A 667 26.21 14.58 10.20
CA ARG A 667 26.14 14.43 8.74
C ARG A 667 25.88 15.80 8.12
N ILE A 668 26.72 16.23 7.18
CA ILE A 668 26.57 17.51 6.47
C ILE A 668 26.44 17.21 4.98
N GLU A 669 25.27 17.44 4.40
CA GLU A 669 24.99 17.19 2.98
C GLU A 669 24.89 18.50 2.21
N ALA A 670 25.56 18.57 1.05
CA ALA A 670 25.38 19.66 0.11
C ALA A 670 24.11 19.41 -0.72
N LEU A 671 23.17 20.35 -0.68
CA LEU A 671 21.89 20.27 -1.39
C LEU A 671 21.97 20.91 -2.77
N LEU A 672 20.91 20.80 -3.56
CA LEU A 672 20.75 21.60 -4.78
C LEU A 672 20.39 23.05 -4.41
N SER A 673 20.80 24.00 -5.25
CA SER A 673 20.32 25.39 -5.27
C SER A 673 19.33 25.57 -6.42
N ALA A 674 18.64 26.71 -6.47
CA ALA A 674 18.00 27.17 -7.69
C ALA A 674 18.72 28.39 -8.27
N ALA A 675 18.40 28.71 -9.53
CA ALA A 675 18.74 30.00 -10.12
C ALA A 675 18.02 31.15 -9.39
N GLU A 676 18.54 32.37 -9.54
CA GLU A 676 17.91 33.56 -8.96
C GLU A 676 16.45 33.73 -9.44
N TYR A 677 15.61 34.29 -8.58
CA TYR A 677 14.18 34.46 -8.85
C TYR A 677 13.88 35.21 -10.17
N ASP A 678 14.71 36.18 -10.56
CA ASP A 678 14.56 36.97 -11.78
C ASP A 678 15.48 36.51 -12.92
N SER A 679 16.02 35.29 -12.84
CA SER A 679 16.77 34.67 -13.93
C SER A 679 15.94 34.64 -15.23
N PRO A 680 16.54 34.93 -16.40
CA PRO A 680 15.85 34.84 -17.69
C PRO A 680 15.36 33.43 -18.01
N ASP A 681 15.94 32.40 -17.39
CA ASP A 681 15.57 31.00 -17.57
C ASP A 681 14.45 30.55 -16.61
N SER A 682 13.94 31.45 -15.76
CA SER A 682 12.78 31.20 -14.90
C SER A 682 11.48 31.29 -15.69
N SER A 683 10.50 30.46 -15.34
CA SER A 683 9.17 30.49 -15.94
C SER A 683 8.11 30.70 -14.86
N ILE A 684 7.19 31.64 -15.07
CA ILE A 684 6.04 31.85 -14.19
C ILE A 684 5.13 30.62 -14.28
N ILE A 685 4.78 30.09 -13.12
CA ILE A 685 3.82 29.00 -12.96
C ILE A 685 2.45 29.57 -12.58
N GLU A 686 2.44 30.48 -11.61
CA GLU A 686 1.25 31.22 -11.20
C GLU A 686 1.61 32.69 -10.98
N ASP A 687 0.93 33.61 -11.67
CA ASP A 687 1.06 35.05 -11.44
C ASP A 687 -0.04 35.61 -10.52
N PHE A 688 -1.08 34.81 -10.23
CA PHE A 688 -2.26 35.24 -9.49
C PHE A 688 -3.02 36.44 -10.11
N SER A 689 -2.91 36.64 -11.42
CA SER A 689 -3.69 37.65 -12.15
C SER A 689 -5.19 37.33 -12.17
N GLU A 690 -5.55 36.05 -12.13
CA GLU A 690 -6.92 35.52 -12.12
C GLU A 690 -7.15 34.60 -10.89
N PRO A 691 -7.35 35.13 -9.67
CA PRO A 691 -7.59 34.30 -8.49
C PRO A 691 -8.79 33.35 -8.62
N ALA A 692 -9.79 33.70 -9.44
CA ALA A 692 -10.94 32.86 -9.72
C ALA A 692 -10.60 31.54 -10.47
N ALA A 693 -9.42 31.46 -11.10
CA ALA A 693 -8.93 30.23 -11.72
C ALA A 693 -8.46 29.18 -10.69
N PHE A 694 -8.29 29.57 -9.42
CA PHE A 694 -8.11 28.65 -8.29
C PHE A 694 -9.47 28.12 -7.82
N ASP A 695 -10.17 27.44 -8.71
CA ASP A 695 -11.54 26.97 -8.53
C ASP A 695 -11.64 25.70 -7.67
N GLN A 696 -10.51 25.08 -7.33
CA GLN A 696 -10.47 23.91 -6.45
C GLN A 696 -10.32 24.33 -5.00
N GLN A 697 -11.43 24.37 -4.27
CA GLN A 697 -11.40 24.67 -2.85
C GLN A 697 -11.67 23.43 -2.00
N ARG A 698 -10.88 23.25 -0.93
CA ARG A 698 -11.17 22.31 0.16
C ARG A 698 -10.87 22.97 1.49
N LEU A 699 -11.73 22.77 2.48
CA LEU A 699 -11.62 23.41 3.78
C LEU A 699 -11.79 22.36 4.88
N ALA A 700 -11.00 22.47 5.96
CA ALA A 700 -11.31 21.79 7.20
C ALA A 700 -12.60 22.36 7.83
N GLU A 701 -13.23 21.59 8.70
CA GLU A 701 -14.43 22.04 9.41
C GLU A 701 -14.15 23.33 10.21
N GLY A 702 -15.02 24.33 10.07
CA GLY A 702 -14.89 25.61 10.78
C GLY A 702 -13.77 26.52 10.26
N VAL A 703 -13.15 26.21 9.13
CA VAL A 703 -12.14 27.04 8.46
C VAL A 703 -12.74 27.74 7.24
N THR A 704 -12.40 29.01 7.05
CA THR A 704 -12.66 29.74 5.80
C THR A 704 -11.36 30.14 5.15
N MET A 705 -11.36 30.27 3.81
CA MET A 705 -10.20 30.78 3.09
C MET A 705 -10.61 31.59 1.86
N ARG A 706 -9.86 32.65 1.57
CA ARG A 706 -9.94 33.40 0.31
C ARG A 706 -8.57 33.72 -0.25
N LEU A 707 -8.50 33.74 -1.57
CA LEU A 707 -7.35 34.18 -2.35
C LEU A 707 -7.79 35.40 -3.16
N ASP A 708 -7.34 36.57 -2.76
CA ASP A 708 -7.70 37.85 -3.38
C ASP A 708 -6.49 38.43 -4.13
N LYS A 709 -6.74 39.20 -5.19
CA LYS A 709 -5.69 40.05 -5.78
C LYS A 709 -5.34 41.15 -4.77
N ALA A 710 -4.06 41.43 -4.55
CA ALA A 710 -3.66 42.43 -3.57
C ALA A 710 -3.94 43.86 -4.06
N ASP A 711 -4.60 44.65 -3.21
CA ASP A 711 -4.93 46.04 -3.48
C ASP A 711 -3.68 46.93 -3.66
N GLY A 712 -3.70 47.81 -4.65
CA GLY A 712 -2.68 48.84 -4.86
C GLY A 712 -1.29 48.35 -5.24
N SER A 713 -1.14 47.11 -5.69
CA SER A 713 0.13 46.55 -6.18
C SER A 713 0.19 46.59 -7.71
N ASP A 714 1.22 47.27 -8.27
CA ASP A 714 1.54 47.24 -9.70
C ASP A 714 2.10 45.88 -10.15
N LYS A 715 2.45 45.01 -9.19
CA LYS A 715 2.92 43.63 -9.42
C LYS A 715 1.80 42.63 -9.11
N ALA A 716 1.76 41.53 -9.84
CA ALA A 716 0.79 40.46 -9.63
C ALA A 716 1.05 39.76 -8.28
N VAL A 717 0.37 40.22 -7.22
CA VAL A 717 0.52 39.76 -5.84
C VAL A 717 -0.86 39.32 -5.36
N ALA A 718 -0.95 38.18 -4.69
CA ALA A 718 -2.18 37.71 -4.05
C ALA A 718 -2.13 37.82 -2.53
N THR A 719 -3.28 37.88 -1.91
CA THR A 719 -3.48 37.82 -0.45
C THR A 719 -4.24 36.54 -0.13
N LEU A 720 -3.63 35.65 0.65
CA LEU A 720 -4.25 34.44 1.16
C LEU A 720 -4.67 34.69 2.61
N VAL A 721 -5.97 34.69 2.87
CA VAL A 721 -6.53 34.91 4.22
C VAL A 721 -7.26 33.65 4.65
N SER A 722 -6.99 33.16 5.85
CA SER A 722 -7.77 32.10 6.47
C SER A 722 -8.20 32.48 7.90
N SER A 723 -9.32 31.92 8.34
CA SER A 723 -9.80 32.07 9.71
C SER A 723 -10.40 30.77 10.23
N ARG A 724 -10.36 30.57 11.55
CA ARG A 724 -10.87 29.38 12.23
C ARG A 724 -11.86 29.79 13.33
N ALA A 725 -12.99 29.10 13.45
CA ALA A 725 -14.02 29.45 14.42
C ALA A 725 -13.78 28.91 15.87
N ALA A 726 -12.81 28.01 16.09
CA ALA A 726 -12.62 27.28 17.37
C ALA A 726 -11.14 27.14 17.79
N GLN A 727 -10.87 26.76 19.05
CA GLN A 727 -9.50 26.58 19.59
C GLN A 727 -8.79 25.29 19.13
N GLY A 728 -7.45 25.31 19.10
CA GLY A 728 -6.55 24.22 18.64
C GLY A 728 -5.89 24.53 17.28
N THR A 729 -4.79 23.86 16.93
CA THR A 729 -4.07 24.05 15.63
C THR A 729 -3.99 22.77 14.79
N ALA A 730 -4.01 21.59 15.41
CA ALA A 730 -3.97 20.32 14.69
C ALA A 730 -5.22 20.14 13.81
N GLY A 731 -5.02 19.75 12.55
CA GLY A 731 -6.10 19.49 11.60
C GLY A 731 -6.84 20.71 11.08
N SER A 732 -6.41 21.94 11.40
CA SER A 732 -6.91 23.15 10.72
C SER A 732 -6.09 23.42 9.47
N TRP A 733 -6.75 23.28 8.32
CA TRP A 733 -6.18 23.55 7.03
C TRP A 733 -7.23 24.09 6.06
N ALA A 734 -6.76 24.78 5.03
CA ALA A 734 -7.54 25.12 3.85
C ALA A 734 -6.67 24.99 2.59
N MET A 735 -7.32 24.75 1.45
CA MET A 735 -6.66 24.59 0.16
C MET A 735 -7.42 25.34 -0.93
N VAL A 736 -6.67 26.04 -1.78
CA VAL A 736 -7.09 26.54 -3.09
C VAL A 736 -6.12 26.03 -4.13
N GLY A 737 -6.62 25.56 -5.27
CA GLY A 737 -5.79 24.94 -6.30
C GLY A 737 -6.29 25.23 -7.71
N ARG A 738 -5.37 25.16 -8.66
CA ARG A 738 -5.64 25.35 -10.08
C ARG A 738 -5.17 24.15 -10.88
N LYS A 739 -5.99 23.74 -11.86
CA LYS A 739 -5.59 22.78 -12.89
C LYS A 739 -4.99 23.50 -14.10
N HIS A 740 -3.97 22.91 -14.68
CA HIS A 740 -3.31 23.40 -15.88
C HIS A 740 -3.58 22.46 -17.05
N ASP A 741 -4.01 23.06 -18.16
CA ASP A 741 -4.12 22.42 -19.46
C ASP A 741 -3.53 23.38 -20.52
N PRO A 742 -2.37 23.06 -21.12
CA PRO A 742 -1.58 21.84 -20.94
C PRO A 742 -0.92 21.73 -19.56
N SER A 743 -0.51 20.52 -19.18
CA SER A 743 0.24 20.27 -17.94
C SER A 743 1.60 21.00 -17.93
N ILE A 744 2.07 21.38 -16.74
CA ILE A 744 3.33 22.10 -16.54
C ILE A 744 4.53 21.14 -16.55
N ASN A 745 5.62 21.54 -17.20
CA ASN A 745 6.91 20.84 -17.11
C ASN A 745 7.85 21.50 -16.07
N LEU A 746 8.04 20.81 -14.96
CA LEU A 746 8.94 21.15 -13.85
C LEU A 746 10.18 20.23 -13.76
N ALA A 747 10.51 19.48 -14.82
CA ALA A 747 11.72 18.66 -14.82
C ALA A 747 12.97 19.54 -14.59
N ASN A 748 13.81 19.14 -13.64
CA ASN A 748 15.02 19.86 -13.21
C ASN A 748 14.76 21.31 -12.77
N LYS A 749 13.59 21.59 -12.17
CA LYS A 749 13.24 22.91 -11.63
C LYS A 749 12.80 22.85 -10.17
N GLY A 750 13.21 23.83 -9.38
CA GLY A 750 12.66 24.16 -8.07
C GLY A 750 11.56 25.21 -8.20
N LEU A 751 10.92 25.56 -7.08
CA LEU A 751 9.96 26.66 -7.02
C LEU A 751 10.52 27.81 -6.18
N GLY A 752 10.29 29.04 -6.62
CA GLY A 752 10.62 30.24 -5.87
C GLY A 752 9.47 31.22 -5.84
N LEU A 753 9.29 31.87 -4.69
CA LEU A 753 8.30 32.91 -4.46
C LEU A 753 8.72 33.82 -3.29
N TRP A 754 8.26 35.05 -3.30
CA TRP A 754 8.32 35.92 -2.13
C TRP A 754 7.02 35.79 -1.35
N VAL A 755 7.14 35.69 -0.02
CA VAL A 755 6.02 35.63 0.90
C VAL A 755 6.12 36.80 1.86
N HIS A 756 5.04 37.58 1.99
CA HIS A 756 4.89 38.55 3.05
C HIS A 756 4.20 37.88 4.24
N GLY A 757 4.97 37.58 5.28
CA GLY A 757 4.47 36.93 6.48
C GLY A 757 3.85 37.92 7.48
N ASP A 758 2.97 37.39 8.33
CA ASP A 758 2.34 38.07 9.46
C ASP A 758 2.89 37.63 10.82
N GLY A 759 3.81 36.67 10.85
CA GLY A 759 4.39 36.09 12.08
C GLY A 759 3.45 35.13 12.83
N SER A 760 2.40 34.63 12.17
CA SER A 760 1.38 33.74 12.75
C SER A 760 1.85 32.34 13.13
N ASN A 761 3.03 31.91 12.69
CA ASN A 761 3.52 30.52 12.73
C ASN A 761 2.71 29.51 11.90
N ALA A 762 1.72 29.94 11.13
CA ALA A 762 0.98 29.08 10.22
C ALA A 762 1.91 28.53 9.12
N VAL A 763 1.49 27.45 8.45
CA VAL A 763 2.30 26.74 7.46
C VAL A 763 1.70 26.86 6.07
N LEU A 764 2.40 27.53 5.16
CA LEU A 764 2.08 27.52 3.73
C LEU A 764 2.71 26.28 3.09
N ASN A 765 1.92 25.47 2.39
CA ASN A 765 2.38 24.37 1.57
C ASN A 765 2.07 24.63 0.09
N VAL A 766 3.11 24.68 -0.74
CA VAL A 766 3.00 24.75 -2.20
C VAL A 766 3.14 23.32 -2.75
N GLN A 767 1.99 22.68 -2.94
CA GLN A 767 1.91 21.30 -3.41
C GLN A 767 1.79 21.26 -4.93
N ILE A 768 2.57 20.38 -5.56
CA ILE A 768 2.38 20.00 -6.97
C ILE A 768 1.79 18.60 -7.06
N LYS A 769 0.99 18.35 -8.10
CA LYS A 769 0.33 17.06 -8.33
C LYS A 769 0.38 16.61 -9.78
N SER A 770 0.72 15.34 -9.99
CA SER A 770 0.66 14.68 -11.31
C SER A 770 -0.77 14.26 -11.69
N PRO A 771 -1.07 14.07 -12.99
CA PRO A 771 -2.35 13.55 -13.45
C PRO A 771 -2.70 12.20 -12.83
N ALA A 772 -3.98 11.96 -12.59
CA ALA A 772 -4.46 10.71 -12.00
C ALA A 772 -4.17 9.46 -12.87
N HIS A 773 -4.08 9.61 -14.20
CA HIS A 773 -3.71 8.49 -15.10
C HIS A 773 -2.20 8.14 -15.02
N ALA A 774 -1.40 9.02 -14.42
CA ALA A 774 0.03 8.85 -14.15
C ALA A 774 0.28 8.74 -12.63
N PHE A 775 -0.47 7.85 -11.97
CA PHE A 775 -0.42 7.55 -10.52
C PHE A 775 -0.86 8.67 -9.57
N GLY A 776 -0.89 9.93 -10.00
CA GLY A 776 -1.38 11.03 -9.18
C GLY A 776 -0.46 11.44 -8.03
N GLY A 777 0.86 11.22 -8.16
CA GLY A 777 1.85 11.57 -7.14
C GLY A 777 1.80 13.04 -6.73
N VAL A 778 2.02 13.30 -5.44
CA VAL A 778 2.03 14.64 -4.84
C VAL A 778 3.40 14.95 -4.22
N CYS A 779 3.79 16.22 -4.21
CA CYS A 779 4.98 16.67 -3.49
C CYS A 779 4.65 17.95 -2.72
N ASP A 780 4.68 17.84 -1.39
CA ASP A 780 4.51 18.95 -0.47
C ASP A 780 5.83 19.67 -0.21
N ARG A 781 5.76 20.99 -0.08
CA ARG A 781 6.88 21.87 0.24
C ARG A 781 6.38 23.00 1.13
N TYR A 782 6.95 23.12 2.31
CA TYR A 782 6.45 23.94 3.40
C TYR A 782 7.26 25.23 3.57
N ALA A 783 6.56 26.28 3.97
CA ALA A 783 7.13 27.52 4.47
C ALA A 783 6.38 27.90 5.74
N ARG A 784 7.08 27.89 6.88
CA ARG A 784 6.53 28.37 8.15
C ARG A 784 6.54 29.89 8.17
N ILE A 785 5.41 30.50 8.50
CA ILE A 785 5.21 31.95 8.54
C ILE A 785 5.55 32.48 9.93
N ASP A 786 6.80 32.27 10.35
CA ASP A 786 7.36 32.72 11.65
C ASP A 786 7.98 34.13 11.60
N PHE A 787 7.83 34.81 10.46
CA PHE A 787 8.45 36.09 10.16
C PHE A 787 7.40 37.13 9.74
N GLN A 788 7.74 38.40 9.91
CA GLN A 788 6.95 39.53 9.44
C GLN A 788 7.63 40.19 8.23
N GLY A 789 6.83 40.61 7.25
CA GLY A 789 7.34 41.27 6.05
C GLY A 789 7.73 40.29 4.94
N TRP A 790 8.31 40.82 3.85
CA TRP A 790 8.72 40.03 2.69
C TRP A 790 9.96 39.19 2.96
N ARG A 791 9.87 37.89 2.68
CA ARG A 791 10.99 36.95 2.65
C ARG A 791 10.93 36.13 1.36
N TYR A 792 12.09 35.94 0.73
CA TYR A 792 12.22 35.02 -0.38
C TYR A 792 12.21 33.58 0.12
N ILE A 793 11.42 32.73 -0.51
CA ILE A 793 11.27 31.31 -0.18
C ILE A 793 11.64 30.49 -1.41
N GLU A 794 12.57 29.55 -1.22
CA GLU A 794 12.98 28.58 -2.23
C GLU A 794 12.55 27.17 -1.79
N LEU A 795 11.83 26.47 -2.66
CA LEU A 795 11.18 25.19 -2.40
C LEU A 795 11.66 24.15 -3.43
N ILE A 796 12.60 23.28 -3.05
CA ILE A 796 13.21 22.28 -3.96
C ILE A 796 12.83 20.86 -3.57
N GLU A 797 13.34 20.38 -2.43
CA GLU A 797 13.19 19.00 -1.97
C GLU A 797 11.76 18.71 -1.53
N PRO A 798 11.29 17.46 -1.66
CA PRO A 798 10.09 17.01 -0.99
C PRO A 798 10.27 17.08 0.53
N GLU A 799 9.24 17.50 1.26
CA GLU A 799 9.26 17.52 2.73
C GLU A 799 8.36 16.44 3.31
N SER A 800 8.42 15.25 2.73
CA SER A 800 7.49 14.16 3.03
C SER A 800 7.64 13.57 4.43
N ASP A 801 8.75 13.81 5.13
CA ASP A 801 8.86 13.41 6.55
C ASP A 801 7.95 14.26 7.45
N ASP A 802 7.65 15.51 7.07
CA ASP A 802 6.89 16.46 7.90
C ASP A 802 5.37 16.40 7.65
N ILE A 803 4.94 15.79 6.55
CA ILE A 803 3.52 15.62 6.17
C ILE A 803 2.68 15.02 7.30
N VAL A 804 3.28 14.16 8.12
CA VAL A 804 2.63 13.41 9.21
C VAL A 804 2.31 14.26 10.44
N ASN A 805 2.84 15.49 10.50
CA ASN A 805 2.72 16.39 11.65
C ASN A 805 1.63 17.46 11.48
N HIS A 806 1.01 17.59 10.31
CA HIS A 806 0.02 18.66 10.05
C HIS A 806 -1.45 18.20 10.08
N GLY A 807 -1.72 16.91 9.85
CA GLY A 807 -3.09 16.38 9.77
C GLY A 807 -3.86 16.83 8.53
N TRP A 808 -3.20 16.76 7.36
CA TRP A 808 -3.81 17.01 6.06
C TRP A 808 -4.93 15.98 5.75
N PRO A 809 -5.92 16.28 4.89
CA PRO A 809 -7.00 15.33 4.58
C PRO A 809 -6.52 14.09 3.80
N TYR A 810 -5.31 14.14 3.25
CA TYR A 810 -4.63 13.04 2.56
C TYR A 810 -3.49 12.44 3.39
N MET A 811 -3.25 12.92 4.62
CA MET A 811 -2.39 12.29 5.60
C MET A 811 -2.81 12.71 7.02
N PRO A 812 -3.51 11.83 7.75
CA PRO A 812 -3.94 12.12 9.12
C PRO A 812 -2.74 12.32 10.04
N HIS A 813 -2.93 13.10 11.10
CA HIS A 813 -1.88 13.38 12.06
C HIS A 813 -1.37 12.07 12.68
N ARG A 814 -0.06 11.97 12.91
CA ARG A 814 0.60 10.74 13.40
C ARG A 814 -0.01 10.17 14.69
N ASP A 815 -0.59 11.03 15.52
CA ASP A 815 -1.20 10.60 16.78
C ASP A 815 -2.55 9.89 16.59
N GLU A 816 -3.16 10.03 15.41
CA GLU A 816 -4.39 9.34 15.06
C GLU A 816 -4.16 7.94 14.50
N TRP A 817 -2.94 7.63 14.03
CA TRP A 817 -2.65 6.39 13.28
C TRP A 817 -3.06 5.12 14.01
N ALA A 818 -2.87 5.05 15.33
CA ALA A 818 -3.26 3.88 16.10
C ALA A 818 -4.79 3.62 16.07
N ARG A 819 -5.60 4.67 15.93
CA ARG A 819 -7.07 4.60 15.88
C ARG A 819 -7.59 4.18 14.51
N ILE A 820 -6.90 4.58 13.44
CA ILE A 820 -7.35 4.40 12.05
C ILE A 820 -6.65 3.23 11.33
N ALA A 821 -5.78 2.49 12.02
CA ALA A 821 -4.90 1.43 11.54
C ALA A 821 -5.19 0.91 10.11
N THR A 822 -6.28 0.18 9.89
CA THR A 822 -6.60 -0.46 8.61
C THR A 822 -6.82 0.50 7.44
N GLY A 823 -7.20 1.76 7.69
CA GLY A 823 -7.34 2.81 6.69
C GLY A 823 -6.02 3.48 6.28
N LEU A 824 -4.91 3.24 6.99
CA LEU A 824 -3.65 3.94 6.76
C LEU A 824 -3.02 3.68 5.39
N MET A 825 -3.23 2.49 4.82
CA MET A 825 -2.67 2.12 3.53
C MET A 825 -3.09 3.09 2.42
N GLY A 826 -4.35 3.54 2.45
CA GLY A 826 -4.89 4.50 1.47
C GLY A 826 -4.24 5.89 1.54
N TYR A 827 -3.59 6.23 2.65
CA TYR A 827 -2.83 7.47 2.82
C TYR A 827 -1.34 7.28 2.51
N ALA A 828 -0.76 6.13 2.90
CA ALA A 828 0.67 5.88 2.76
C ALA A 828 1.14 5.86 1.30
N TYR A 829 0.38 5.23 0.40
CA TYR A 829 0.77 5.09 -1.01
C TYR A 829 0.89 6.43 -1.74
N PRO A 830 -0.13 7.31 -1.74
CA PRO A 830 -0.01 8.64 -2.34
C PRO A 830 1.08 9.51 -1.69
N ALA A 831 1.25 9.42 -0.38
CA ALA A 831 2.19 10.26 0.37
C ALA A 831 3.65 9.87 0.14
N PHE A 832 3.95 8.57 0.02
CA PHE A 832 5.32 8.06 0.11
C PHE A 832 5.77 7.22 -1.09
N HIS A 833 4.86 6.45 -1.70
CA HIS A 833 5.21 5.53 -2.79
C HIS A 833 5.14 6.20 -4.18
N TYR A 834 4.04 6.89 -4.49
CA TYR A 834 3.84 7.43 -5.85
C TYR A 834 4.83 8.53 -6.20
N HIS A 835 5.63 8.28 -7.24
CA HIS A 835 6.55 9.25 -7.82
C HIS A 835 5.81 10.44 -8.42
N VAL A 836 6.39 11.64 -8.28
CA VAL A 836 5.89 12.83 -8.98
C VAL A 836 6.46 12.85 -10.39
N MET A 837 5.59 12.97 -11.38
CA MET A 837 5.94 13.06 -12.81
C MET A 837 6.21 14.50 -13.19
N TYR A 838 7.39 15.02 -12.83
CA TYR A 838 7.76 16.44 -12.99
C TYR A 838 7.60 17.01 -14.40
N HIS A 839 7.66 16.19 -15.45
CA HIS A 839 7.43 16.65 -16.83
C HIS A 839 5.96 16.93 -17.18
N GLN A 840 5.00 16.53 -16.32
CA GLN A 840 3.55 16.67 -16.54
C GLN A 840 2.83 16.92 -15.22
N ILE A 841 2.94 18.13 -14.68
CA ILE A 841 2.22 18.54 -13.47
C ILE A 841 0.84 19.06 -13.87
N GLU A 842 -0.21 18.42 -13.35
CA GLU A 842 -1.61 18.77 -13.63
C GLU A 842 -2.09 19.93 -12.76
N SER A 843 -1.60 20.03 -11.51
CA SER A 843 -2.14 21.01 -10.55
C SER A 843 -1.09 21.58 -9.62
N VAL A 844 -1.27 22.85 -9.28
CA VAL A 844 -0.58 23.56 -8.22
C VAL A 844 -1.61 23.95 -7.16
N ASN A 845 -1.37 23.50 -5.92
CA ASN A 845 -2.29 23.69 -4.80
C ASN A 845 -1.58 24.49 -3.70
N LEU A 846 -2.24 25.52 -3.19
CA LEU A 846 -1.84 26.27 -2.01
C LEU A 846 -2.62 25.76 -0.82
N TRP A 847 -1.93 25.05 0.06
CA TRP A 847 -2.45 24.61 1.35
C TRP A 847 -1.98 25.58 2.43
N TYR A 848 -2.87 25.95 3.35
CA TYR A 848 -2.53 26.75 4.52
C TYR A 848 -2.98 25.99 5.76
N GLY A 849 -2.02 25.54 6.57
CA GLY A 849 -2.22 24.68 7.74
C GLY A 849 -1.72 25.32 9.04
N ASP A 850 -1.92 24.61 10.15
CA ASP A 850 -1.55 25.04 11.50
C ASP A 850 -2.11 26.43 11.85
N LEU A 851 -3.36 26.68 11.45
CA LEU A 851 -3.98 28.01 11.48
C LEU A 851 -4.28 28.48 12.92
N PRO A 852 -3.95 29.73 13.29
CA PRO A 852 -4.35 30.33 14.56
C PRO A 852 -5.86 30.62 14.59
N ALA A 853 -6.42 30.69 15.80
CA ALA A 853 -7.86 30.93 16.01
C ALA A 853 -8.30 32.31 15.48
N ASP A 854 -7.48 33.34 15.64
CA ASP A 854 -7.82 34.72 15.25
C ASP A 854 -7.68 34.98 13.74
N GLY A 855 -7.33 33.94 12.97
CA GLY A 855 -7.05 34.01 11.54
C GLY A 855 -5.63 34.47 11.23
N THR A 856 -5.24 34.31 9.98
CA THR A 856 -3.89 34.61 9.50
C THR A 856 -3.94 35.03 8.03
N THR A 857 -2.95 35.82 7.62
CA THR A 857 -2.85 36.33 6.26
C THR A 857 -1.40 36.32 5.80
N CYS A 858 -1.18 35.86 4.58
CA CYS A 858 0.09 36.08 3.88
C CYS A 858 -0.15 36.68 2.49
N ARG A 859 0.85 37.42 1.98
CA ARG A 859 0.84 37.86 0.57
C ARG A 859 1.87 37.12 -0.23
N LEU A 860 1.53 36.74 -1.45
CA LEU A 860 2.34 35.90 -2.31
C LEU A 860 2.71 36.66 -3.58
N SER A 861 4.00 36.70 -3.93
CA SER A 861 4.42 37.05 -5.29
C SER A 861 4.10 35.91 -6.26
N PRO A 862 4.30 36.10 -7.58
CA PRO A 862 4.21 35.01 -8.53
C PRO A 862 5.07 33.81 -8.10
N ILE A 863 4.57 32.61 -8.34
CA ILE A 863 5.33 31.37 -8.18
C ILE A 863 6.07 31.15 -9.49
N LYS A 864 7.39 31.06 -9.42
CA LYS A 864 8.24 30.76 -10.56
C LYS A 864 8.87 29.38 -10.43
N ALA A 865 8.99 28.69 -11.55
CA ALA A 865 9.85 27.52 -11.67
C ALA A 865 11.25 27.98 -12.06
N LEU A 866 12.24 27.54 -11.29
CA LEU A 866 13.62 28.00 -11.34
C LEU A 866 14.52 26.82 -11.70
N PRO A 867 15.43 26.94 -12.69
CA PRO A 867 16.41 25.91 -12.98
C PRO A 867 17.18 25.48 -11.72
N LEU A 868 17.30 24.17 -11.50
CA LEU A 868 18.12 23.63 -10.43
C LEU A 868 19.60 23.74 -10.77
N LEU A 869 20.41 24.09 -9.79
CA LEU A 869 21.84 24.28 -9.91
C LEU A 869 22.57 23.44 -8.85
N HIS A 870 23.71 22.86 -9.23
CA HIS A 870 24.64 22.31 -8.27
C HIS A 870 25.38 23.46 -7.57
N CYS A 871 25.53 23.37 -6.26
CA CYS A 871 26.33 24.29 -5.45
C CYS A 871 27.47 23.54 -4.75
N ARG A 872 28.39 24.31 -4.16
CA ARG A 872 29.49 23.78 -3.35
C ARG A 872 29.44 24.34 -1.94
N LEU A 873 29.62 23.48 -0.94
CA LEU A 873 29.92 23.86 0.44
C LEU A 873 31.43 23.79 0.62
N SER A 874 32.08 24.92 0.85
CA SER A 874 33.52 24.98 1.08
C SER A 874 33.81 25.19 2.56
N ASN A 875 34.67 24.33 3.12
CA ASN A 875 35.13 24.40 4.51
C ASN A 875 33.99 24.55 5.55
N PRO A 876 32.97 23.67 5.54
CA PRO A 876 31.88 23.77 6.49
C PRO A 876 32.37 23.66 7.93
N SER A 877 31.73 24.39 8.83
CA SER A 877 32.09 24.48 10.25
C SER A 877 30.84 24.49 11.12
N VAL A 878 30.96 23.86 12.29
CA VAL A 878 29.89 23.76 13.29
C VAL A 878 30.43 24.24 14.64
N SER A 879 29.67 25.10 15.32
CA SER A 879 30.00 25.61 16.64
C SER A 879 28.90 25.32 17.67
N ILE A 880 29.30 24.96 18.90
CA ILE A 880 28.45 24.84 20.09
C ILE A 880 29.24 25.35 21.29
N GLY A 881 28.63 26.17 22.15
CA GLY A 881 29.25 26.57 23.43
C GLY A 881 30.59 27.33 23.30
N GLY A 882 30.87 27.94 22.14
CA GLY A 882 32.13 28.64 21.84
C GLY A 882 33.23 27.75 21.25
N GLU A 883 33.06 26.43 21.24
CA GLU A 883 33.94 25.51 20.52
C GLU A 883 33.51 25.41 19.05
N THR A 884 34.48 25.20 18.14
CA THR A 884 34.22 25.11 16.70
C THR A 884 35.09 24.04 16.07
N ILE A 885 34.46 23.19 15.26
CA ILE A 885 35.10 22.23 14.38
C ILE A 885 34.88 22.65 12.93
N THR A 886 35.94 22.59 12.13
CA THR A 886 35.92 22.93 10.70
C THR A 886 36.42 21.74 9.88
N PHE A 887 35.71 21.43 8.81
CA PHE A 887 36.04 20.33 7.90
C PHE A 887 36.68 20.89 6.63
N PRO A 888 38.01 20.74 6.44
CA PRO A 888 38.72 21.33 5.30
C PRO A 888 38.46 20.55 4.00
N VAL A 889 37.28 20.72 3.42
CA VAL A 889 36.81 19.99 2.23
C VAL A 889 35.81 20.82 1.43
N GLU A 890 35.70 20.52 0.14
CA GLU A 890 34.59 20.98 -0.70
C GLU A 890 33.59 19.84 -0.90
N LEU A 891 32.31 20.10 -0.61
CA LEU A 891 31.21 19.18 -0.89
C LEU A 891 30.39 19.72 -2.06
N GLU A 892 30.22 18.92 -3.10
CA GLU A 892 29.30 19.24 -4.22
C GLU A 892 27.90 18.68 -3.94
N SER A 893 26.85 19.28 -4.52
CA SER A 893 25.47 18.80 -4.35
C SER A 893 25.35 17.29 -4.58
N GLY A 894 24.74 16.59 -3.61
CA GLY A 894 24.61 15.13 -3.57
C GLY A 894 25.70 14.40 -2.78
N GLN A 895 26.80 15.08 -2.48
CA GLN A 895 27.81 14.60 -1.53
C GLN A 895 27.41 14.94 -0.08
N TYR A 896 27.81 14.07 0.84
CA TYR A 896 27.70 14.35 2.27
C TYR A 896 28.97 13.96 3.02
N LEU A 897 29.29 14.74 4.04
CA LEU A 897 30.31 14.40 5.04
C LEU A 897 29.64 13.66 6.20
N GLU A 898 30.20 12.54 6.62
CA GLU A 898 29.83 11.81 7.85
C GLU A 898 30.99 11.92 8.84
N PHE A 899 30.73 12.47 10.02
CA PHE A 899 31.70 12.63 11.10
C PHE A 899 31.19 11.91 12.36
N ARG A 900 31.93 10.89 12.81
CA ARG A 900 31.68 10.16 14.06
C ARG A 900 32.74 10.44 15.10
N SER A 901 33.97 10.70 14.67
CA SER A 901 35.10 11.10 15.53
C SER A 901 36.20 11.75 14.66
N PRO A 902 37.24 12.36 15.26
CA PRO A 902 38.39 12.86 14.50
C PRO A 902 39.07 11.83 13.58
N ASP A 903 39.01 10.55 13.95
CA ASP A 903 39.58 9.44 13.18
C ASP A 903 38.57 8.78 12.21
N ASP A 904 37.29 9.15 12.30
CA ASP A 904 36.21 8.66 11.43
C ASP A 904 35.40 9.83 10.86
N CYS A 905 35.96 10.41 9.79
CA CYS A 905 35.40 11.54 9.07
C CYS A 905 35.61 11.35 7.57
N GLN A 906 34.52 11.19 6.83
CA GLN A 906 34.56 10.78 5.42
C GLN A 906 33.55 11.55 4.59
N VAL A 907 33.90 11.84 3.34
CA VAL A 907 32.98 12.34 2.32
C VAL A 907 32.47 11.17 1.50
N ILE A 908 31.16 11.10 1.37
CA ILE A 908 30.44 10.09 0.65
C ILE A 908 29.79 10.72 -0.59
N GLY A 909 29.99 10.09 -1.74
CA GLY A 909 29.52 10.55 -3.04
C GLY A 909 28.02 10.30 -3.27
N PRO A 910 27.48 10.78 -4.41
CA PRO A 910 26.10 10.53 -4.80
C PRO A 910 25.74 9.05 -4.93
N LYS A 911 26.71 8.20 -5.30
CA LYS A 911 26.56 6.73 -5.39
C LYS A 911 26.94 5.99 -4.09
N GLY A 912 27.19 6.75 -3.03
CA GLY A 912 27.56 6.24 -1.71
C GLY A 912 29.00 5.73 -1.58
N ASP A 913 29.85 5.95 -2.59
CA ASP A 913 31.28 5.69 -2.55
C ASP A 913 32.02 6.68 -1.62
N VAL A 914 33.10 6.23 -0.99
CA VAL A 914 33.95 7.11 -0.17
C VAL A 914 34.84 7.93 -1.11
N VAL A 915 34.57 9.23 -1.20
CA VAL A 915 35.28 10.17 -2.08
C VAL A 915 36.53 10.72 -1.41
N ALA A 916 36.47 10.97 -0.09
CA ALA A 916 37.62 11.49 0.66
C ALA A 916 37.56 11.07 2.13
N LYS A 917 38.73 10.97 2.77
CA LYS A 917 38.87 11.02 4.23
C LYS A 917 39.28 12.43 4.61
N VAL A 918 38.66 13.00 5.64
CA VAL A 918 38.85 14.40 6.02
C VAL A 918 39.45 14.45 7.42
N ALA A 919 40.55 15.17 7.59
CA ALA A 919 41.07 15.47 8.92
C ALA A 919 40.44 16.80 9.40
N PRO A 920 39.50 16.78 10.35
CA PRO A 920 38.89 18.01 10.85
C PRO A 920 39.91 18.85 11.63
N THR A 921 39.67 20.15 11.72
CA THR A 921 40.50 21.12 12.45
C THR A 921 39.66 21.84 13.51
N GLY A 922 40.28 22.24 14.62
CA GLY A 922 39.59 22.89 15.74
C GLY A 922 39.20 21.92 16.87
N ALA A 923 38.44 22.42 17.84
CA ALA A 923 37.96 21.64 18.98
C ALA A 923 36.64 20.95 18.63
N VAL A 924 36.49 19.67 18.96
CA VAL A 924 35.23 18.92 18.76
C VAL A 924 34.21 19.41 19.78
N PRO A 925 33.12 20.09 19.38
CA PRO A 925 32.15 20.61 20.33
C PRO A 925 31.44 19.48 21.06
N ARG A 926 31.05 19.75 22.30
CA ARG A 926 30.24 18.84 23.12
C ARG A 926 28.78 19.23 23.08
N LEU A 927 27.92 18.22 22.95
CA LEU A 927 26.48 18.34 23.02
C LEU A 927 26.05 18.11 24.48
N ALA A 928 25.63 19.17 25.17
CA ALA A 928 25.09 19.09 26.53
C ALA A 928 23.75 18.34 26.54
N ALA A 929 23.31 17.81 27.69
CA ALA A 929 21.95 17.28 27.82
C ALA A 929 20.92 18.43 27.71
N GLY A 930 19.80 18.21 27.01
CA GLY A 930 18.79 19.23 26.74
C GLY A 930 19.12 20.11 25.53
N ASP A 931 18.69 21.36 25.55
CA ASP A 931 18.78 22.26 24.40
C ASP A 931 20.21 22.75 24.14
N ASN A 932 20.63 22.67 22.89
CA ASN A 932 21.92 23.15 22.40
C ASN A 932 21.71 24.09 21.21
N THR A 933 22.32 25.28 21.26
CA THR A 933 22.35 26.18 20.10
C THR A 933 23.48 25.76 19.16
N ILE A 934 23.10 25.35 17.96
CA ILE A 934 24.02 24.99 16.89
C ILE A 934 24.22 26.21 16.00
N ARG A 935 25.47 26.48 15.61
CA ARG A 935 25.80 27.44 14.55
C ARG A 935 26.51 26.71 13.43
N PHE A 936 26.04 26.90 12.20
CA PHE A 936 26.67 26.38 10.99
C PHE A 936 27.18 27.54 10.12
N ALA A 937 28.39 27.41 9.61
CA ALA A 937 28.94 28.33 8.63
C ALA A 937 29.73 27.56 7.56
N ALA A 938 29.73 28.08 6.34
CA ALA A 938 30.58 27.61 5.25
C ALA A 938 31.16 28.84 4.54
N GLN A 939 32.28 28.67 3.85
CA GLN A 939 32.85 29.74 3.03
C GLN A 939 31.98 29.95 1.79
N THR A 940 31.56 31.20 1.60
CA THR A 940 30.83 31.61 0.40
C THR A 940 31.81 31.78 -0.76
N LEU A 941 31.71 30.92 -1.76
CA LEU A 941 32.44 31.05 -3.02
C LEU A 941 31.55 31.70 -4.09
N THR A 942 32.15 32.19 -5.17
CA THR A 942 31.40 32.66 -6.35
C THR A 942 30.65 31.49 -7.00
N GLY A 943 29.33 31.61 -7.15
CA GLY A 943 28.47 30.57 -7.73
C GLY A 943 27.04 30.63 -7.18
N PRO A 944 26.23 29.59 -7.43
CA PRO A 944 24.89 29.46 -6.83
C PRO A 944 24.96 29.50 -5.30
N HIS A 945 23.90 30.00 -4.66
CA HIS A 945 23.88 30.13 -3.21
C HIS A 945 24.01 28.75 -2.54
N PRO A 946 24.96 28.57 -1.61
CA PRO A 946 25.18 27.29 -0.96
C PRO A 946 24.00 26.92 -0.06
N ARG A 947 23.55 25.68 -0.17
CA ARG A 947 22.51 25.08 0.66
C ARG A 947 23.00 23.79 1.29
N ALA A 948 22.56 23.52 2.53
CA ALA A 948 23.03 22.38 3.29
C ALA A 948 21.90 21.69 4.07
N ALA A 949 22.02 20.40 4.30
CA ALA A 949 21.32 19.71 5.38
C ALA A 949 22.34 19.26 6.43
N VAL A 950 22.14 19.70 7.67
CA VAL A 950 22.99 19.32 8.81
C VAL A 950 22.19 18.41 9.73
N THR A 951 22.66 17.19 9.92
CA THR A 951 22.07 16.23 10.86
C THR A 951 22.98 16.11 12.06
N VAL A 952 22.49 16.50 13.23
CA VAL A 952 23.17 16.28 14.51
C VAL A 952 22.81 14.89 15.00
N ILE A 953 23.82 14.10 15.37
CA ILE A 953 23.64 12.71 15.76
C ILE A 953 24.02 12.55 17.22
N SER A 954 23.08 12.04 18.02
CA SER A 954 23.26 11.82 19.46
C SER A 954 22.92 10.36 19.82
N GLN A 955 23.64 9.79 20.79
CA GLN A 955 23.48 8.41 21.23
C GLN A 955 23.23 8.31 22.74
N GLY A 956 22.41 7.34 23.11
CA GLY A 956 22.16 6.96 24.50
C GLY A 956 23.10 5.87 25.01
N ASP A 957 22.89 5.52 26.27
CA ASP A 957 23.55 4.38 26.89
C ASP A 957 23.08 3.06 26.24
N PRO A 958 23.94 2.01 26.25
CA PRO A 958 23.55 0.69 25.76
C PRO A 958 22.29 0.16 26.45
N LEU A 959 21.38 -0.40 25.65
CA LEU A 959 20.28 -1.21 26.16
C LEU A 959 20.88 -2.48 26.77
N ARG A 960 20.75 -2.62 28.09
CA ARG A 960 21.14 -3.85 28.79
C ARG A 960 19.89 -4.66 29.12
N ALA A 961 19.94 -5.96 28.87
CA ALA A 961 18.98 -6.86 29.49
C ALA A 961 19.23 -6.85 31.02
N PRO A 962 18.17 -6.81 31.84
CA PRO A 962 18.31 -6.86 33.29
C PRO A 962 18.96 -8.15 33.79
#